data_AF-K9INV6-F1
#
_entry.id   AF-K9INV6-F1
#
_cell.length_a   1.000
_cell.length_b   1.000
_cell.length_c   1.000
_cell.angle_alpha   90.00
_cell.angle_beta   90.00
_cell.angle_gamma   90.00
#
_symmetry.space_group_name_H-M   'P 1'
#
loop_
_entity.id
_entity.type
_entity.pdbx_description
1 polymer ?
#
loop_
_entity_poly.entity_id
_entity_poly.type
_entity_poly.pdbx_seq_one_letter_code
_entity_poly.pdbx_strand_id
1 'polypeptide(L)'
;MAATRTESRAREIFSTLEYGPVPESHACVLAWLHTQDRCLGHYVDGKWLKPEHRNSVPCQDPVTGEYLASCLQAQSEDVVAAVEAARTALESWSRLPGVSRAQHLTRLAKMIQKHQRLLWTLESLVTGRAVREVRDRDVPLALQQLQYHAIQAHSQEEALAGWEPMGVIGVILPPTFSFLEMMWRICPALAVGCTVVVLVPPASPTPLLLAQLAGELGAFPGILNVLSGPTSLAPVLASRSGVQKVAFCGSVEEGRVLRRTLAGMGPELGLALGTESLLLVTDTADVDSAVEAVVDAAWSDRSPGGLRLLIQESVWDETMRRLQARMGRLRGGHGLDGAVDMGARGAAARDLAQRYVREAQSQGAQVFQAGDVPSDSPFFPPTLVSDLPPASPCTQAEVPWPLVMASPFRTAKEALAMANGTPRGSSASVWSERLGQALELGYGLQVGTVWVNAHGLRDPAVPTGGCRESGSSRHGGLDGLYEYLRPSGTPAWQPYISENLNYDTFGLAVPSTLPAGPESGPSPAPPYGLFIGGRFQAPGARSSRPIQDSQGKLHGYVAEGGAKDVRGAVEAAHQAAPGWVGQSPGARAALLWALAAALERREPTLALRLERHGAEPKAAKAEVELSMRRLRAWGARAQAQSHSLLVAELKGPVLRLREPLGVLAVVCPDERPLLAFVSLLAPALAHGNTVVLVPSGTCPIPALEVCQDMATLLPAGVVNVVTGDRDHLARCLALHQDVQALWYFGSAQGSQFVEWASAGNLKPVWVNRGCTRAWEQDAAGAGPELELQAARTKALWLPMGD
;
A
#
# COMPACT_ATOMS: atom_id res chain seq x y z
N MET A 1 42.92 -11.73 3.71
CA MET A 1 44.22 -12.36 3.39
C MET A 1 44.16 -12.88 1.97
N ALA A 2 45.03 -12.39 1.09
CA ALA A 2 45.13 -12.78 -0.30
C ALA A 2 45.62 -14.23 -0.41
N ALA A 3 44.72 -15.17 -0.70
CA ALA A 3 45.13 -16.46 -1.23
C ALA A 3 45.69 -16.21 -2.64
N THR A 4 46.97 -16.51 -2.81
CA THR A 4 47.68 -16.60 -4.09
C THR A 4 46.94 -17.56 -5.02
N ARG A 5 45.96 -17.07 -5.77
CA ARG A 5 45.48 -17.73 -6.98
C ARG A 5 46.67 -17.75 -7.93
N THR A 6 47.17 -18.95 -8.18
CA THR A 6 48.12 -19.22 -9.27
C THR A 6 47.49 -18.62 -10.53
N GLU A 7 48.13 -17.61 -11.13
CA GLU A 7 47.61 -17.00 -12.35
C GLU A 7 47.45 -18.09 -13.42
N SER A 8 46.21 -18.39 -13.77
CA SER A 8 45.85 -19.35 -14.82
C SER A 8 46.52 -18.91 -16.12
N ARG A 9 47.24 -19.83 -16.77
CA ARG A 9 47.98 -19.50 -18.00
C ARG A 9 46.98 -19.08 -19.07
N ALA A 10 47.33 -18.14 -19.96
CA ALA A 10 46.43 -17.67 -21.02
C ALA A 10 45.80 -18.81 -21.85
N ARG A 11 46.52 -19.92 -22.03
CA ARG A 11 46.01 -21.14 -22.68
C ARG A 11 44.87 -21.81 -21.89
N GLU A 12 44.94 -21.83 -20.57
CA GLU A 12 43.90 -22.37 -19.69
C GLU A 12 42.65 -21.47 -19.76
N ILE A 13 42.82 -20.14 -19.67
CA ILE A 13 41.71 -19.18 -19.82
C ILE A 13 41.03 -19.29 -21.19
N PHE A 14 41.80 -19.46 -22.27
CA PHE A 14 41.22 -19.70 -23.61
C PHE A 14 40.47 -21.04 -23.72
N SER A 15 40.84 -22.04 -22.91
CA SER A 15 40.17 -23.34 -22.87
C SER A 15 38.97 -23.39 -21.93
N THR A 16 39.01 -22.66 -20.80
CA THR A 16 37.92 -22.60 -19.82
C THR A 16 36.93 -21.48 -20.12
N LEU A 17 37.32 -20.50 -20.95
CA LEU A 17 36.58 -19.27 -21.23
C LEU A 17 36.11 -18.56 -19.94
N GLU A 18 36.93 -18.64 -18.90
CA GLU A 18 36.64 -17.98 -17.63
C GLU A 18 36.56 -16.46 -17.81
N TYR A 19 35.45 -15.87 -17.34
CA TYR A 19 35.26 -14.42 -17.34
C TYR A 19 36.25 -13.75 -16.38
N GLY A 20 37.01 -12.77 -16.90
CA GLY A 20 37.83 -11.89 -16.08
C GLY A 20 37.01 -10.83 -15.34
N PRO A 21 37.53 -10.26 -14.23
CA PRO A 21 36.87 -9.18 -13.51
C PRO A 21 36.85 -7.89 -14.35
N VAL A 22 35.78 -7.11 -14.22
CA VAL A 22 35.58 -5.81 -14.89
C VAL A 22 35.29 -4.74 -13.83
N PRO A 23 36.28 -4.36 -13.00
CA PRO A 23 36.06 -3.43 -11.90
C PRO A 23 35.83 -2.00 -12.39
N GLU A 24 34.76 -1.37 -11.93
CA GLU A 24 34.50 0.05 -12.12
C GLU A 24 35.37 0.90 -11.17
N SER A 25 35.92 2.00 -11.70
CA SER A 25 36.69 2.94 -10.89
C SER A 25 35.78 3.74 -9.97
N HIS A 26 36.06 3.72 -8.67
CA HIS A 26 35.36 4.51 -7.65
C HIS A 26 36.10 5.82 -7.27
N ALA A 27 37.09 6.24 -8.07
CA ALA A 27 37.85 7.46 -7.80
C ALA A 27 36.99 8.73 -7.74
N CYS A 28 35.93 8.81 -8.57
CA CYS A 28 34.98 9.93 -8.54
C CYS A 28 34.20 10.00 -7.22
N VAL A 29 33.85 8.85 -6.64
CA VAL A 29 33.17 8.76 -5.36
C VAL A 29 34.08 9.23 -4.24
N LEU A 30 35.33 8.75 -4.21
CA LEU A 30 36.31 9.20 -3.22
C LEU A 30 36.54 10.71 -3.33
N ALA A 31 36.70 11.24 -4.54
CA ALA A 31 36.86 12.68 -4.74
C ALA A 31 35.67 13.47 -4.17
N TRP A 32 34.43 13.05 -4.46
CA TRP A 32 33.24 13.69 -3.90
C TRP A 32 33.20 13.59 -2.37
N LEU A 33 33.47 12.42 -1.79
CA LEU A 33 33.54 12.24 -0.34
C LEU A 33 34.61 13.15 0.30
N HIS A 34 35.76 13.35 -0.35
CA HIS A 34 36.81 14.26 0.14
C HIS A 34 36.37 15.72 0.10
N THR A 35 35.56 16.14 -0.87
CA THR A 35 34.98 17.50 -0.88
C THR A 35 34.05 17.77 0.31
N GLN A 36 33.58 16.70 0.97
CA GLN A 36 32.73 16.76 2.16
C GLN A 36 33.49 16.42 3.45
N ASP A 37 34.82 16.39 3.42
CA ASP A 37 35.68 15.96 4.53
C ASP A 37 35.38 14.54 5.04
N ARG A 38 34.78 13.70 4.19
CA ARG A 38 34.26 12.37 4.54
C ARG A 38 33.31 12.38 5.76
N CYS A 39 32.67 13.51 6.04
CA CYS A 39 31.69 13.68 7.12
C CYS A 39 30.46 14.39 6.55
N LEU A 40 29.44 13.59 6.24
CA LEU A 40 28.21 14.06 5.60
C LEU A 40 27.20 14.53 6.65
N GLY A 41 26.71 15.75 6.46
CA GLY A 41 25.60 16.28 7.24
C GLY A 41 24.25 15.88 6.66
N HIS A 42 23.24 16.69 6.94
CA HIS A 42 21.94 16.64 6.28
C HIS A 42 21.92 17.60 5.09
N TYR A 43 21.00 17.39 4.14
CA TYR A 43 20.80 18.34 3.06
C TYR A 43 19.43 19.00 3.20
N VAL A 44 19.42 20.24 3.69
CA VAL A 44 18.22 20.99 4.07
C VAL A 44 18.30 22.39 3.48
N ASP A 45 17.21 22.86 2.89
CA ASP A 45 17.13 24.20 2.30
C ASP A 45 18.26 24.51 1.29
N GLY A 46 18.62 23.52 0.46
CA GLY A 46 19.68 23.66 -0.54
C GLY A 46 21.11 23.74 0.03
N LYS A 47 21.30 23.41 1.32
CA LYS A 47 22.59 23.51 2.01
C LYS A 47 22.91 22.26 2.81
N TRP A 48 24.21 22.00 2.97
CA TRP A 48 24.70 21.01 3.92
C TRP A 48 24.57 21.55 5.34
N LEU A 49 23.71 20.92 6.14
CA LEU A 49 23.56 21.19 7.56
C LEU A 49 24.41 20.19 8.34
N LYS A 50 25.44 20.68 9.05
CA LYS A 50 26.31 19.87 9.92
C LYS A 50 26.16 20.36 11.37
N PRO A 51 25.09 19.99 12.09
CA PRO A 51 24.88 20.45 13.46
C PRO A 51 25.98 19.92 14.38
N GLU A 52 26.44 20.76 15.31
CA GLU A 52 27.41 20.37 16.33
C GLU A 52 26.81 19.32 17.28
N HIS A 53 27.67 18.53 17.93
CA HIS A 53 27.29 17.52 18.93
C HIS A 53 26.34 16.40 18.42
N ARG A 54 26.32 16.15 17.11
CA ARG A 54 25.63 14.99 16.54
C ARG A 54 26.50 13.75 16.58
N ASN A 55 25.89 12.61 16.88
CA ASN A 55 26.52 11.32 16.67
C ASN A 55 26.74 11.11 15.16
N SER A 56 27.77 10.36 14.80
CA SER A 56 28.02 9.98 13.42
C SER A 56 28.02 8.46 13.29
N VAL A 57 27.47 7.97 12.18
CA VAL A 57 27.44 6.55 11.86
C VAL A 57 28.41 6.30 10.69
N PRO A 58 29.36 5.36 10.83
CA PRO A 58 30.29 5.06 9.76
C PRO A 58 29.57 4.37 8.59
N CYS A 59 29.88 4.81 7.38
CA CYS A 59 29.57 4.16 6.13
C CYS A 59 30.80 3.38 5.68
N GLN A 60 30.64 2.07 5.54
CA GLN A 60 31.69 1.14 5.18
C GLN A 60 31.27 0.37 3.94
N ASP A 61 32.25 -0.05 3.15
CA ASP A 61 32.03 -1.01 2.07
C ASP A 61 31.57 -2.35 2.69
N PRO A 62 30.39 -2.87 2.32
CA PRO A 62 29.83 -4.09 2.91
C PRO A 62 30.61 -5.37 2.54
N VAL A 63 31.47 -5.33 1.54
CA VAL A 63 32.29 -6.46 1.09
C VAL A 63 33.68 -6.43 1.72
N THR A 64 34.34 -5.27 1.71
CA THR A 64 35.73 -5.14 2.20
C THR A 64 35.81 -4.69 3.65
N GLY A 65 34.77 -4.06 4.19
CA GLY A 65 34.77 -3.40 5.49
C GLY A 65 35.54 -2.07 5.51
N GLU A 66 36.04 -1.59 4.36
CA GLU A 66 36.80 -0.34 4.28
C GLU A 66 35.93 0.87 4.63
N TYR A 67 36.49 1.80 5.39
CA TYR A 67 35.81 3.03 5.76
C TYR A 67 35.70 4.00 4.58
N LEU A 68 34.48 4.38 4.22
CA LEU A 68 34.19 5.33 3.15
C LEU A 68 34.06 6.76 3.71
N ALA A 69 33.07 6.96 4.58
CA ALA A 69 32.72 8.25 5.20
C ALA A 69 31.90 8.04 6.47
N SER A 70 31.52 9.11 7.15
CA SER A 70 30.55 9.09 8.24
C SER A 70 29.36 9.98 7.90
N CYS A 71 28.16 9.59 8.33
CA CYS A 71 26.96 10.41 8.21
C CYS A 71 26.50 10.85 9.61
N LEU A 72 26.22 12.14 9.78
CA LEU A 72 25.61 12.63 11.02
C LEU A 72 24.22 12.01 11.19
N GLN A 73 23.89 11.67 12.43
CA GLN A 73 22.61 11.13 12.83
C GLN A 73 21.72 12.29 13.29
N ALA A 74 20.61 12.47 12.58
CA ALA A 74 19.63 13.50 12.86
C ALA A 74 19.02 13.31 14.25
N GLN A 75 18.63 14.42 14.85
CA GLN A 75 17.83 14.52 16.06
C GLN A 75 16.54 15.30 15.77
N SER A 76 15.70 15.43 16.79
CA SER A 76 14.39 16.08 16.66
C SER A 76 14.49 17.49 16.10
N GLU A 77 15.51 18.27 16.49
CA GLU A 77 15.70 19.66 16.05
C GLU A 77 15.97 19.75 14.55
N ASP A 78 16.68 18.77 13.98
CA ASP A 78 17.02 18.74 12.56
C ASP A 78 15.76 18.43 11.73
N VAL A 79 14.88 17.58 12.24
CA VAL A 79 13.57 17.29 11.65
C VAL A 79 12.70 18.54 11.64
N VAL A 80 12.68 19.30 12.75
CA VAL A 80 11.94 20.56 12.82
C VAL A 80 12.45 21.54 11.76
N ALA A 81 13.77 21.72 11.66
CA ALA A 81 14.36 22.63 10.68
C ALA A 81 14.02 22.23 9.23
N ALA A 82 14.07 20.93 8.91
CA ALA A 82 13.73 20.45 7.57
C ALA A 82 12.24 20.63 7.23
N VAL A 83 11.34 20.41 8.19
CA VAL A 83 9.91 20.61 7.97
C VAL A 83 9.58 22.09 7.80
N GLU A 84 10.20 22.99 8.57
CA GLU A 84 10.01 24.44 8.39
C GLU A 84 10.52 24.94 7.02
N ALA A 85 11.65 24.41 6.55
CA ALA A 85 12.12 24.69 5.18
C ALA A 85 11.11 24.20 4.13
N ALA A 86 10.60 22.96 4.29
CA ALA A 86 9.59 22.40 3.40
C ALA A 86 8.28 23.18 3.39
N ARG A 87 7.84 23.64 4.56
CA ARG A 87 6.63 24.46 4.72
C ARG A 87 6.79 25.83 4.04
N THR A 88 7.95 26.45 4.21
CA THR A 88 8.25 27.76 3.59
C THR A 88 8.29 27.65 2.07
N ALA A 89 8.93 26.61 1.53
CA ALA A 89 8.99 26.37 0.09
C ALA A 89 7.63 25.96 -0.50
N LEU A 90 6.74 25.34 0.28
CA LEU A 90 5.42 24.91 -0.18
C LEU A 90 4.56 26.08 -0.67
N GLU A 91 4.64 27.25 -0.02
CA GLU A 91 3.84 28.43 -0.38
C GLU A 91 4.08 28.90 -1.81
N SER A 92 5.34 28.85 -2.26
CA SER A 92 5.72 29.23 -3.62
C SER A 92 5.57 28.05 -4.59
N TRP A 93 6.01 26.84 -4.20
CA TRP A 93 6.03 25.66 -5.06
C TRP A 93 4.63 25.18 -5.46
N SER A 94 3.69 25.12 -4.51
CA SER A 94 2.32 24.65 -4.76
C SER A 94 1.53 25.55 -5.71
N ARG A 95 1.89 26.84 -5.79
CA ARG A 95 1.23 27.84 -6.65
C ARG A 95 1.85 27.95 -8.04
N LEU A 96 3.01 27.35 -8.28
CA LEU A 96 3.60 27.34 -9.61
C LEU A 96 2.69 26.60 -10.59
N PRO A 97 2.45 27.11 -11.80
CA PRO A 97 1.74 26.36 -12.84
C PRO A 97 2.40 25.01 -13.10
N GLY A 98 1.60 24.02 -13.50
CA GLY A 98 2.07 22.67 -13.81
C GLY A 98 3.23 22.65 -14.81
N VAL A 99 3.17 23.53 -15.83
CA VAL A 99 4.22 23.74 -16.82
C VAL A 99 5.57 24.13 -16.20
N SER A 100 5.56 25.02 -15.20
CA SER A 100 6.79 25.46 -14.53
C SER A 100 7.38 24.32 -13.69
N ARG A 101 6.54 23.59 -12.95
CA ARG A 101 6.98 22.41 -12.19
C ARG A 101 7.59 21.34 -13.10
N ALA A 102 6.99 21.10 -14.27
CA ALA A 102 7.50 20.19 -15.29
C ALA A 102 8.92 20.57 -15.77
N GLN A 103 9.18 21.86 -15.98
CA GLN A 103 10.51 22.34 -16.36
C GLN A 103 11.55 22.07 -15.27
N HIS A 104 11.20 22.23 -14.00
CA HIS A 104 12.09 21.93 -12.87
C HIS A 104 12.41 20.44 -12.76
N LEU A 105 11.41 19.57 -12.90
CA LEU A 105 11.63 18.11 -12.94
C LEU A 105 12.50 17.67 -14.12
N THR A 106 12.31 18.29 -15.29
CA THR A 106 13.14 18.04 -16.47
C THR A 106 14.60 18.48 -16.26
N ARG A 107 14.82 19.61 -15.57
CA ARG A 107 16.18 20.06 -15.21
C ARG A 107 16.84 19.12 -14.20
N LEU A 108 16.09 18.59 -13.23
CA LEU A 108 16.57 17.57 -12.31
C LEU A 108 16.99 16.29 -13.04
N ALA A 109 16.20 15.82 -14.01
CA ALA A 109 16.57 14.68 -14.83
C ALA A 109 17.91 14.91 -15.56
N LYS A 110 18.10 16.09 -16.16
CA LYS A 110 19.37 16.45 -16.82
C LYS A 110 20.54 16.52 -15.84
N MET A 111 20.31 17.01 -14.61
CA MET A 111 21.35 17.06 -13.58
C MET A 111 21.77 15.65 -13.15
N ILE A 112 20.82 14.76 -12.88
CA ILE A 112 21.10 13.35 -12.56
C ILE A 112 21.82 12.67 -13.73
N GLN A 113 21.37 12.88 -14.96
CA GLN A 113 22.00 12.31 -16.16
C GLN A 113 23.46 12.79 -16.32
N LYS A 114 23.76 14.05 -16.01
CA LYS A 114 25.14 14.58 -16.04
C LYS A 114 26.03 13.90 -15.00
N HIS A 115 25.50 13.58 -13.82
CA HIS A 115 26.22 13.00 -12.69
C HIS A 115 25.98 11.50 -12.49
N GLN A 116 25.38 10.82 -13.47
CA GLN A 116 24.92 9.42 -13.37
C GLN A 116 26.02 8.45 -12.95
N ARG A 117 27.25 8.66 -13.44
CA ARG A 117 28.40 7.81 -13.08
C ARG A 117 28.75 7.89 -11.61
N LEU A 118 28.75 9.11 -11.05
CA LEU A 118 28.96 9.28 -9.61
C LEU A 118 27.85 8.58 -8.82
N LEU A 119 26.59 8.71 -9.28
CA LEU A 119 25.43 8.16 -8.60
C LEU A 119 25.44 6.62 -8.55
N TRP A 120 25.60 5.93 -9.69
CA TRP A 120 25.56 4.46 -9.68
C TRP A 120 26.78 3.84 -9.01
N THR A 121 27.96 4.48 -9.11
CA THR A 121 29.17 3.98 -8.47
C THR A 121 29.09 4.16 -6.95
N LEU A 122 28.54 5.29 -6.47
CA LEU A 122 28.30 5.52 -5.04
C LEU A 122 27.29 4.51 -4.49
N GLU A 123 26.16 4.34 -5.16
CA GLU A 123 25.11 3.41 -4.74
C GLU A 123 25.63 1.97 -4.68
N SER A 124 26.31 1.51 -5.72
CA SER A 124 26.88 0.15 -5.77
C SER A 124 27.93 -0.08 -4.69
N LEU A 125 28.82 0.89 -4.46
CA LEU A 125 29.88 0.79 -3.45
C LEU A 125 29.31 0.73 -2.02
N VAL A 126 28.29 1.51 -1.72
CA VAL A 126 27.71 1.63 -0.38
C VAL A 126 26.75 0.49 -0.08
N THR A 127 25.92 0.11 -1.05
CA THR A 127 24.90 -0.94 -0.86
C THR A 127 25.44 -2.34 -1.10
N GLY A 128 26.59 -2.47 -1.78
CA GLY A 128 27.16 -3.74 -2.20
C GLY A 128 26.51 -4.36 -3.43
N ARG A 129 25.47 -3.72 -4.00
CA ARG A 129 24.72 -4.21 -5.18
C ARG A 129 25.58 -4.18 -6.45
N ALA A 130 25.34 -5.14 -7.34
CA ALA A 130 25.97 -5.20 -8.65
C ALA A 130 25.75 -3.91 -9.45
N VAL A 131 26.84 -3.28 -9.89
CA VAL A 131 26.85 -1.97 -10.54
C VAL A 131 26.03 -1.95 -11.82
N ARG A 132 25.94 -3.10 -12.53
CA ARG A 132 25.11 -3.25 -13.72
C ARG A 132 23.63 -3.03 -13.45
N GLU A 133 23.12 -3.47 -12.29
CA GLU A 133 21.71 -3.29 -11.94
C GLU A 133 21.43 -1.81 -11.71
N VAL A 134 22.35 -1.12 -11.05
CA VAL A 134 22.19 0.31 -10.78
C VAL A 134 22.34 1.15 -12.06
N ARG A 135 23.38 0.86 -12.85
CA ARG A 135 23.75 1.60 -14.09
C ARG A 135 22.74 1.38 -15.20
N ASP A 136 22.36 0.13 -15.46
CA ASP A 136 21.59 -0.25 -16.65
C ASP A 136 20.08 -0.29 -16.39
N ARG A 137 19.65 -0.24 -15.12
CA ARG A 137 18.22 -0.28 -14.74
C ARG A 137 17.80 0.89 -13.84
N ASP A 138 18.35 1.00 -12.63
CA ASP A 138 17.83 1.96 -11.63
C ASP A 138 17.97 3.42 -12.08
N VAL A 139 19.14 3.81 -12.60
CA VAL A 139 19.36 5.19 -13.08
C VAL A 139 18.48 5.52 -14.29
N PRO A 140 18.43 4.70 -15.37
CA PRO A 140 17.50 4.94 -16.47
C PRO A 140 16.04 5.06 -16.02
N LEU A 141 15.57 4.20 -15.11
CA LEU A 141 14.21 4.24 -14.62
C LEU A 141 13.93 5.49 -13.78
N ALA A 142 14.88 5.95 -12.96
CA ALA A 142 14.75 7.21 -12.22
C ALA A 142 14.65 8.43 -13.16
N LEU A 143 15.38 8.43 -14.28
CA LEU A 143 15.25 9.46 -15.32
C LEU A 143 13.89 9.40 -16.01
N GLN A 144 13.42 8.21 -16.37
CA GLN A 144 12.10 7.99 -16.97
C GLN A 144 10.98 8.46 -16.02
N GLN A 145 11.11 8.22 -14.71
CA GLN A 145 10.16 8.72 -13.71
C GLN A 145 10.08 10.24 -13.69
N LEU A 146 11.21 10.94 -13.67
CA LEU A 146 11.22 12.40 -13.69
C LEU A 146 10.59 12.95 -14.96
N GLN A 147 10.88 12.34 -16.11
CA GLN A 147 10.31 12.74 -17.41
C GLN A 147 8.80 12.50 -17.45
N TYR A 148 8.35 11.30 -17.06
CA TYR A 148 6.93 10.96 -16.99
C TYR A 148 6.16 11.93 -16.09
N HIS A 149 6.65 12.17 -14.88
CA HIS A 149 5.98 13.05 -13.92
C HIS A 149 6.07 14.53 -14.32
N ALA A 150 7.10 14.94 -15.08
CA ALA A 150 7.12 16.26 -15.71
C ALA A 150 5.99 16.41 -16.74
N ILE A 151 5.78 15.40 -17.58
CA ILE A 151 4.67 15.39 -18.54
C ILE A 151 3.32 15.43 -17.78
N GLN A 152 3.15 14.62 -16.73
CA GLN A 152 1.90 14.64 -15.96
C GLN A 152 1.66 15.98 -15.26
N ALA A 153 2.69 16.60 -14.69
CA ALA A 153 2.59 17.94 -14.09
C ALA A 153 2.06 18.97 -15.10
N HIS A 154 2.50 18.88 -16.36
CA HIS A 154 2.06 19.77 -17.44
C HIS A 154 0.65 19.43 -17.95
N SER A 155 0.37 18.16 -18.24
CA SER A 155 -0.82 17.73 -18.98
C SER A 155 -2.05 17.49 -18.12
N GLN A 156 -1.90 17.23 -16.82
CA GLN A 156 -3.03 16.89 -15.94
C GLN A 156 -3.61 18.09 -15.18
N GLU A 157 -3.09 19.31 -15.40
CA GLU A 157 -3.50 20.50 -14.64
C GLU A 157 -5.01 20.76 -14.73
N GLU A 158 -5.61 20.61 -15.92
CA GLU A 158 -7.06 20.76 -16.11
C GLU A 158 -7.87 19.60 -15.48
N ALA A 159 -7.41 18.35 -15.69
CA ALA A 159 -8.07 17.16 -15.12
C ALA A 159 -8.02 17.14 -13.58
N LEU A 160 -7.04 17.83 -12.99
CA LEU A 160 -6.83 17.92 -11.55
C LEU A 160 -7.39 19.22 -10.94
N ALA A 161 -8.18 20.03 -11.67
CA ALA A 161 -8.68 21.31 -11.16
C ALA A 161 -9.53 21.21 -9.86
N GLY A 162 -10.13 20.04 -9.59
CA GLY A 162 -10.85 19.74 -8.34
C GLY A 162 -9.99 19.18 -7.20
N TRP A 163 -8.66 19.18 -7.39
CA TRP A 163 -7.68 18.64 -6.47
C TRP A 163 -6.62 19.69 -6.12
N GLU A 164 -6.07 19.60 -4.91
CA GLU A 164 -4.95 20.40 -4.44
C GLU A 164 -3.85 19.49 -3.85
N PRO A 165 -2.57 19.92 -3.88
CA PRO A 165 -1.50 19.18 -3.22
C PRO A 165 -1.79 19.02 -1.73
N MET A 166 -1.47 17.85 -1.17
CA MET A 166 -1.70 17.58 0.25
C MET A 166 -0.92 18.51 1.18
N GLY A 167 0.32 18.88 0.81
CA GLY A 167 1.19 19.75 1.59
C GLY A 167 2.61 19.21 1.70
N VAL A 168 3.16 19.18 2.92
CA VAL A 168 4.48 18.57 3.18
C VAL A 168 4.32 17.05 3.34
N ILE A 169 5.15 16.29 2.64
CA ILE A 169 5.17 14.83 2.66
C ILE A 169 6.41 14.34 3.39
N GLY A 170 6.22 13.55 4.44
CA GLY A 170 7.29 12.80 5.08
C GLY A 170 7.53 11.50 4.33
N VAL A 171 8.78 11.20 3.94
CA VAL A 171 9.16 9.91 3.34
C VAL A 171 10.14 9.21 4.26
N ILE A 172 9.89 7.94 4.57
CA ILE A 172 10.74 7.15 5.47
C ILE A 172 11.15 5.88 4.74
N LEU A 173 12.45 5.64 4.64
CA LEU A 173 13.04 4.54 3.87
C LEU A 173 13.76 3.54 4.80
N PRO A 174 13.75 2.23 4.46
CA PRO A 174 14.38 1.18 5.26
C PRO A 174 15.88 1.06 4.94
N PRO A 175 16.71 0.39 5.78
CA PRO A 175 18.16 0.22 5.55
C PRO A 175 18.56 -0.39 4.20
N THR A 176 17.71 -1.24 3.61
CA THR A 176 17.98 -1.99 2.38
C THR A 176 17.40 -1.34 1.12
N PHE A 177 16.98 -0.08 1.20
CA PHE A 177 16.37 0.62 0.07
C PHE A 177 17.36 0.92 -1.05
N SER A 178 16.83 1.02 -2.27
CA SER A 178 17.52 1.68 -3.39
C SER A 178 17.11 3.14 -3.44
N PHE A 179 17.99 4.04 -3.88
CA PHE A 179 17.61 5.44 -4.15
C PHE A 179 16.38 5.54 -5.09
N LEU A 180 16.14 4.54 -5.94
CA LEU A 180 14.96 4.45 -6.79
C LEU A 180 13.64 4.42 -5.98
N GLU A 181 13.62 3.81 -4.80
CA GLU A 181 12.44 3.81 -3.90
C GLU A 181 12.12 5.21 -3.37
N MET A 182 13.14 6.05 -3.20
CA MET A 182 12.94 7.47 -2.93
C MET A 182 12.29 8.16 -4.14
N MET A 183 12.80 7.89 -5.35
CA MET A 183 12.32 8.49 -6.60
C MET A 183 10.84 8.18 -6.89
N TRP A 184 10.39 6.95 -6.64
CA TRP A 184 8.98 6.55 -6.75
C TRP A 184 8.02 7.41 -5.92
N ARG A 185 8.51 8.04 -4.85
CA ARG A 185 7.71 8.84 -3.91
C ARG A 185 7.88 10.33 -4.15
N ILE A 186 9.11 10.79 -4.42
CA ILE A 186 9.35 12.23 -4.61
C ILE A 186 8.87 12.71 -5.98
N CYS A 187 9.02 11.93 -7.06
CA CYS A 187 8.61 12.37 -8.39
C CYS A 187 7.12 12.76 -8.48
N PRO A 188 6.16 11.91 -8.08
CA PRO A 188 4.75 12.29 -8.08
C PRO A 188 4.43 13.42 -7.09
N ALA A 189 4.99 13.42 -5.88
CA ALA A 189 4.76 14.47 -4.90
C ALA A 189 5.18 15.85 -5.43
N LEU A 190 6.36 15.94 -6.03
CA LEU A 190 6.87 17.18 -6.61
C LEU A 190 6.04 17.62 -7.83
N ALA A 191 5.59 16.68 -8.66
CA ALA A 191 4.79 16.98 -9.85
C ALA A 191 3.44 17.64 -9.51
N VAL A 192 2.80 17.22 -8.43
CA VAL A 192 1.52 17.80 -7.98
C VAL A 192 1.68 19.04 -7.12
N GLY A 193 2.91 19.45 -6.77
CA GLY A 193 3.18 20.66 -6.00
C GLY A 193 3.32 20.45 -4.49
N CYS A 194 3.57 19.24 -4.03
CA CYS A 194 3.98 18.97 -2.64
C CYS A 194 5.47 19.24 -2.44
N THR A 195 5.89 19.49 -1.20
CA THR A 195 7.30 19.50 -0.77
C THR A 195 7.58 18.25 0.07
N VAL A 196 8.85 17.84 0.16
CA VAL A 196 9.21 16.54 0.72
C VAL A 196 10.33 16.66 1.76
N VAL A 197 10.16 15.93 2.87
CA VAL A 197 11.20 15.66 3.85
C VAL A 197 11.44 14.15 3.88
N VAL A 198 12.63 13.72 3.46
CA VAL A 198 13.03 12.31 3.41
C VAL A 198 13.92 12.01 4.61
N LEU A 199 13.54 10.99 5.38
CA LEU A 199 14.34 10.39 6.43
C LEU A 199 14.94 9.09 5.92
N VAL A 200 16.26 9.08 5.77
CA VAL A 200 17.02 7.92 5.30
C VAL A 200 17.83 7.31 6.44
N PRO A 201 18.05 5.98 6.42
CA PRO A 201 18.90 5.30 7.40
C PRO A 201 20.29 5.96 7.48
N PRO A 202 20.87 6.07 8.68
CA PRO A 202 22.25 6.51 8.82
C PRO A 202 23.20 5.66 7.96
N ALA A 203 24.28 6.27 7.46
CA ALA A 203 25.21 5.67 6.49
C ALA A 203 24.69 5.50 5.04
N SER A 204 23.64 6.23 4.65
CA SER A 204 23.12 6.25 3.27
C SER A 204 23.48 7.57 2.54
N PRO A 205 24.68 7.69 1.93
CA PRO A 205 25.12 8.90 1.22
C PRO A 205 24.43 9.17 -0.13
N THR A 206 23.92 8.14 -0.83
CA THR A 206 23.35 8.31 -2.18
C THR A 206 22.14 9.28 -2.23
N PRO A 207 21.15 9.19 -1.32
CA PRO A 207 20.07 10.19 -1.25
C PRO A 207 20.55 11.61 -0.97
N LEU A 208 21.60 11.77 -0.15
CA LEU A 208 22.17 13.07 0.18
C LEU A 208 22.86 13.69 -1.05
N LEU A 209 23.57 12.88 -1.85
CA LEU A 209 24.07 13.30 -3.15
C LEU A 209 22.93 13.74 -4.08
N LEU A 210 21.84 12.98 -4.16
CA LEU A 210 20.69 13.34 -5.00
C LEU A 210 20.07 14.67 -4.55
N ALA A 211 19.93 14.87 -3.24
CA ALA A 211 19.47 16.13 -2.68
C ALA A 211 20.42 17.29 -3.02
N GLN A 212 21.74 17.07 -2.93
CA GLN A 212 22.75 18.04 -3.36
C GLN A 212 22.58 18.43 -4.83
N LEU A 213 22.48 17.44 -5.73
CA LEU A 213 22.27 17.66 -7.16
C LEU A 213 20.96 18.43 -7.42
N ALA A 214 19.91 18.16 -6.65
CA ALA A 214 18.68 18.90 -6.73
C ALA A 214 18.85 20.35 -6.27
N GLY A 215 19.50 20.62 -5.12
CA GLY A 215 19.65 21.97 -4.58
C GLY A 215 20.59 22.89 -5.38
N GLU A 216 21.48 22.32 -6.22
CA GLU A 216 22.22 23.08 -7.24
C GLU A 216 21.28 23.72 -8.29
N LEU A 217 20.05 23.23 -8.42
CA LEU A 217 18.99 23.88 -9.16
C LEU A 217 18.30 24.89 -8.24
N GLY A 218 18.52 26.19 -8.46
CA GLY A 218 18.10 27.26 -7.55
C GLY A 218 16.59 27.36 -7.19
N ALA A 219 15.72 26.51 -7.73
CA ALA A 219 14.33 26.38 -7.31
C ALA A 219 14.08 25.32 -6.22
N PHE A 220 14.98 24.35 -6.05
CA PHE A 220 14.83 23.22 -5.12
C PHE A 220 15.16 23.47 -3.63
N PRO A 221 15.83 24.57 -3.20
CA PRO A 221 15.96 24.86 -1.78
C PRO A 221 14.61 24.78 -1.06
N GLY A 222 14.54 23.92 -0.03
CA GLY A 222 13.36 23.66 0.78
C GLY A 222 12.33 22.72 0.14
N ILE A 223 12.34 22.52 -1.18
CA ILE A 223 11.40 21.61 -1.86
C ILE A 223 11.71 20.14 -1.54
N LEU A 224 12.99 19.77 -1.57
CA LEU A 224 13.49 18.45 -1.22
C LEU A 224 14.51 18.59 -0.09
N ASN A 225 14.20 18.00 1.07
CA ASN A 225 15.08 17.96 2.22
C ASN A 225 15.35 16.50 2.58
N VAL A 226 16.62 16.16 2.85
CA VAL A 226 17.04 14.79 3.15
C VAL A 226 17.83 14.77 4.45
N LEU A 227 17.34 14.01 5.42
CA LEU A 227 17.92 13.81 6.74
C LEU A 227 18.41 12.37 6.88
N SER A 228 19.59 12.20 7.46
CA SER A 228 20.16 10.90 7.80
C SER A 228 19.84 10.61 9.26
N GLY A 229 18.90 9.72 9.55
CA GLY A 229 18.42 9.48 10.92
C GLY A 229 17.59 8.21 11.08
N PRO A 230 17.44 7.73 12.32
CA PRO A 230 16.70 6.51 12.61
C PRO A 230 15.19 6.69 12.44
N THR A 231 14.49 5.61 12.14
CA THR A 231 13.01 5.57 12.03
C THR A 231 12.29 5.99 13.31
N SER A 232 12.96 6.01 14.47
CA SER A 232 12.43 6.55 15.72
C SER A 232 12.09 8.05 15.67
N LEU A 233 12.57 8.78 14.65
CA LEU A 233 12.18 10.18 14.39
C LEU A 233 10.86 10.30 13.62
N ALA A 234 10.27 9.21 13.15
CA ALA A 234 9.00 9.23 12.43
C ALA A 234 7.87 9.95 13.18
N PRO A 235 7.67 9.76 14.51
CA PRO A 235 6.65 10.47 15.26
C PRO A 235 6.93 11.96 15.36
N VAL A 236 8.21 12.35 15.46
CA VAL A 236 8.62 13.75 15.47
C VAL A 236 8.26 14.42 14.14
N LEU A 237 8.56 13.76 13.02
CA LEU A 237 8.21 14.19 11.67
C LEU A 237 6.69 14.30 11.50
N ALA A 238 5.95 13.26 11.89
CA ALA A 238 4.50 13.20 11.75
C ALA A 238 3.76 14.24 12.60
N SER A 239 4.30 14.58 13.78
CA SER A 239 3.67 15.54 14.68
C SER A 239 3.90 17.01 14.28
N ARG A 240 4.68 17.29 13.23
CA ARG A 240 4.94 18.67 12.82
C ARG A 240 3.77 19.24 12.05
N SER A 241 3.44 20.51 12.32
CA SER A 241 2.41 21.23 11.58
C SER A 241 2.76 21.32 10.10
N GLY A 242 1.80 20.99 9.23
CA GLY A 242 1.97 21.03 7.78
C GLY A 242 2.42 19.72 7.13
N VAL A 243 2.89 18.73 7.91
CA VAL A 243 3.08 17.37 7.42
C VAL A 243 1.72 16.70 7.32
N GLN A 244 1.35 16.31 6.10
CA GLN A 244 -0.03 15.91 5.77
C GLN A 244 -0.10 14.43 5.37
N LYS A 245 1.04 13.86 4.98
CA LYS A 245 1.19 12.44 4.71
C LYS A 245 2.57 11.95 5.12
N VAL A 246 2.64 10.73 5.63
CA VAL A 246 3.87 9.96 5.82
C VAL A 246 3.81 8.75 4.89
N ALA A 247 4.76 8.65 3.96
CA ALA A 247 4.94 7.50 3.08
C ALA A 247 6.10 6.65 3.60
N PHE A 248 5.79 5.45 4.07
CA PHE A 248 6.76 4.50 4.62
C PHE A 248 6.98 3.32 3.69
N CYS A 249 8.24 2.94 3.53
CA CYS A 249 8.67 1.70 2.90
C CYS A 249 9.42 0.87 3.95
N GLY A 250 9.19 -0.43 4.03
CA GLY A 250 9.93 -1.28 4.97
C GLY A 250 9.29 -2.62 5.27
N SER A 251 9.67 -3.19 6.41
CA SER A 251 9.13 -4.48 6.86
C SER A 251 7.70 -4.34 7.37
N VAL A 252 6.93 -5.43 7.28
CA VAL A 252 5.55 -5.49 7.80
C VAL A 252 5.50 -5.11 9.28
N GLU A 253 6.46 -5.57 10.07
CA GLU A 253 6.46 -5.32 11.52
C GLU A 253 6.76 -3.87 11.89
N GLU A 254 7.70 -3.23 11.20
CA GLU A 254 7.92 -1.80 11.35
C GLU A 254 6.69 -1.01 10.92
N GLY A 255 6.00 -1.44 9.85
CA GLY A 255 4.73 -0.87 9.41
C GLY A 255 3.63 -0.96 10.47
N ARG A 256 3.49 -2.11 11.15
CA ARG A 256 2.54 -2.30 12.27
C ARG A 256 2.86 -1.37 13.44
N VAL A 257 4.14 -1.29 13.82
CA VAL A 257 4.60 -0.39 14.91
C VAL A 257 4.35 1.07 14.54
N LEU A 258 4.66 1.46 13.30
CA LEU A 258 4.46 2.83 12.82
C LEU A 258 2.97 3.19 12.78
N ARG A 259 2.11 2.29 12.30
CA ARG A 259 0.65 2.50 12.28
C ARG A 259 0.08 2.75 13.68
N ARG A 260 0.55 2.02 14.69
CA ARG A 260 0.15 2.25 16.09
C ARG A 260 0.69 3.56 16.63
N THR A 261 1.95 3.87 16.34
CA THR A 261 2.62 5.07 16.86
C THR A 261 2.03 6.35 16.27
N LEU A 262 1.65 6.34 14.99
CA LEU A 262 1.14 7.53 14.29
C LEU A 262 -0.38 7.72 14.40
N ALA A 263 -1.09 6.82 15.07
CA ALA A 263 -2.54 6.90 15.22
C ALA A 263 -2.95 8.22 15.92
N GLY A 264 -3.85 8.98 15.29
CA GLY A 264 -4.32 10.28 15.77
C GLY A 264 -3.37 11.47 15.53
N MET A 265 -2.14 11.25 15.03
CA MET A 265 -1.14 12.32 14.87
C MET A 265 -1.46 13.31 13.74
N GLY A 266 -2.39 12.98 12.84
CA GLY A 266 -2.86 13.89 11.79
C GLY A 266 -2.46 13.49 10.37
N PRO A 267 -1.19 13.15 10.05
CA PRO A 267 -0.83 12.76 8.70
C PRO A 267 -1.50 11.45 8.26
N GLU A 268 -1.87 11.37 6.98
CA GLU A 268 -2.25 10.09 6.38
C GLU A 268 -1.01 9.19 6.26
N LEU A 269 -1.17 7.89 6.55
CA LEU A 269 -0.07 6.92 6.46
C LEU A 269 -0.20 6.06 5.20
N GLY A 270 0.73 6.24 4.27
CA GLY A 270 0.92 5.34 3.13
C GLY A 270 1.96 4.27 3.45
N LEU A 271 1.60 3.00 3.25
CA LEU A 271 2.45 1.86 3.56
C LEU A 271 2.75 1.06 2.28
N ALA A 272 4.04 0.90 1.96
CA ALA A 272 4.53 -0.06 0.98
C ALA A 272 5.40 -1.09 1.71
N LEU A 273 4.88 -2.30 1.89
CA LEU A 273 5.45 -3.26 2.83
C LEU A 273 5.70 -4.61 2.19
N GLY A 274 6.63 -5.34 2.80
CA GLY A 274 6.98 -6.69 2.39
C GLY A 274 7.77 -6.71 1.09
N THR A 275 8.56 -7.76 0.95
CA THR A 275 9.62 -7.82 -0.05
C THR A 275 9.61 -9.10 -0.89
N GLU A 276 8.73 -10.04 -0.54
CA GLU A 276 8.55 -11.32 -1.23
C GLU A 276 7.76 -11.16 -2.54
N SER A 277 8.26 -11.79 -3.60
CA SER A 277 7.56 -11.96 -4.87
C SER A 277 7.06 -13.40 -5.04
N LEU A 278 6.02 -13.57 -5.86
CA LEU A 278 5.43 -14.87 -6.20
C LEU A 278 5.62 -15.18 -7.70
N LEU A 279 5.96 -16.42 -8.04
CA LEU A 279 6.06 -16.89 -9.41
C LEU A 279 5.35 -18.24 -9.57
N LEU A 280 4.45 -18.35 -10.55
CA LEU A 280 3.73 -19.57 -10.89
C LEU A 280 4.20 -20.09 -12.25
N VAL A 281 4.60 -21.37 -12.31
CA VAL A 281 4.98 -22.07 -13.54
C VAL A 281 3.96 -23.16 -13.82
N THR A 282 3.25 -23.05 -14.93
CA THR A 282 2.27 -24.06 -15.37
C THR A 282 2.91 -25.12 -16.27
N ASP A 283 2.16 -26.20 -16.54
CA ASP A 283 2.52 -27.27 -17.48
C ASP A 283 2.79 -26.77 -18.91
N THR A 284 2.26 -25.61 -19.27
CA THR A 284 2.43 -25.00 -20.60
C THR A 284 3.40 -23.84 -20.62
N ALA A 285 4.11 -23.57 -19.53
CA ALA A 285 5.12 -22.53 -19.51
C ALA A 285 6.28 -22.86 -20.45
N ASP A 286 6.88 -21.85 -21.08
CA ASP A 286 8.26 -21.94 -21.53
C ASP A 286 9.17 -22.03 -20.29
N VAL A 287 9.62 -23.24 -19.99
CA VAL A 287 10.43 -23.54 -18.80
C VAL A 287 11.77 -22.81 -18.83
N ASP A 288 12.39 -22.61 -19.99
CA ASP A 288 13.68 -21.91 -20.06
C ASP A 288 13.52 -20.44 -19.68
N SER A 289 12.54 -19.76 -20.28
CA SER A 289 12.24 -18.36 -19.94
C SER A 289 11.77 -18.22 -18.49
N ALA A 290 10.97 -19.16 -17.98
CA ALA A 290 10.53 -19.16 -16.58
C ALA A 290 11.71 -19.33 -15.61
N VAL A 291 12.69 -20.18 -15.93
CA VAL A 291 13.90 -20.37 -15.11
C VAL A 291 14.75 -19.09 -15.08
N GLU A 292 14.98 -18.42 -16.22
CA GLU A 292 15.70 -17.14 -16.22
C GLU A 292 14.94 -16.07 -15.41
N ALA A 293 13.61 -16.07 -15.47
CA ALA A 293 12.82 -15.16 -14.65
C ALA A 293 12.89 -15.45 -13.15
N VAL A 294 12.91 -16.73 -12.74
CA VAL A 294 13.17 -17.11 -11.34
C VAL A 294 14.53 -16.58 -10.91
N VAL A 295 15.54 -16.71 -11.77
CA VAL A 295 16.90 -16.26 -11.48
C VAL A 295 16.97 -14.75 -11.30
N ASP A 296 16.40 -14.01 -12.23
CA ASP A 296 16.29 -12.55 -12.12
C ASP A 296 15.47 -12.13 -10.88
N ALA A 297 14.39 -12.85 -10.56
CA ALA A 297 13.49 -12.53 -9.46
C ALA A 297 14.04 -12.86 -8.08
N ALA A 298 14.86 -13.90 -7.94
CA ALA A 298 15.36 -14.34 -6.64
C ALA A 298 16.79 -13.85 -6.35
N TRP A 299 17.59 -13.70 -7.41
CA TRP A 299 19.03 -13.53 -7.30
C TRP A 299 19.56 -12.30 -8.02
N SER A 300 18.72 -11.46 -8.63
CA SER A 300 19.19 -10.12 -8.98
C SER A 300 19.21 -9.20 -7.75
N ASP A 301 20.10 -8.22 -7.75
CA ASP A 301 20.18 -7.20 -6.69
C ASP A 301 19.01 -6.20 -6.71
N ARG A 302 18.02 -6.37 -7.60
CA ARG A 302 16.77 -5.60 -7.64
C ARG A 302 15.72 -6.14 -6.68
N SER A 303 15.79 -7.42 -6.36
CA SER A 303 14.75 -8.10 -5.58
C SER A 303 14.81 -7.64 -4.13
N PRO A 304 13.76 -7.03 -3.58
CA PRO A 304 13.83 -6.52 -2.21
C PRO A 304 13.89 -7.67 -1.19
N GLY A 305 13.41 -8.87 -1.57
CA GLY A 305 13.34 -10.08 -0.73
C GLY A 305 13.55 -11.36 -1.54
N GLY A 306 13.19 -12.50 -0.95
CA GLY A 306 13.25 -13.80 -1.61
C GLY A 306 12.05 -14.09 -2.51
N LEU A 307 12.03 -15.26 -3.12
CA LEU A 307 11.01 -15.67 -4.07
C LEU A 307 10.24 -16.90 -3.61
N ARG A 308 8.92 -16.83 -3.74
CA ARG A 308 8.05 -18.00 -3.66
C ARG A 308 7.76 -18.54 -5.05
N LEU A 309 8.10 -19.80 -5.28
CA LEU A 309 7.98 -20.46 -6.56
C LEU A 309 6.96 -21.59 -6.47
N LEU A 310 5.86 -21.48 -7.23
CA LEU A 310 4.86 -22.52 -7.37
C LEU A 310 5.03 -23.16 -8.75
N ILE A 311 5.23 -24.47 -8.81
CA ILE A 311 5.46 -25.20 -10.07
C ILE A 311 4.43 -26.30 -10.21
N GLN A 312 3.84 -26.45 -11.39
CA GLN A 312 2.89 -27.53 -11.61
C GLN A 312 3.59 -28.89 -11.60
N GLU A 313 3.01 -29.88 -10.91
CA GLU A 313 3.63 -31.20 -10.67
C GLU A 313 4.22 -31.84 -11.94
N SER A 314 3.54 -31.71 -13.10
CA SER A 314 3.97 -32.30 -14.36
C SER A 314 5.28 -31.74 -14.95
N VAL A 315 5.69 -30.54 -14.53
CA VAL A 315 6.93 -29.88 -14.98
C VAL A 315 7.90 -29.63 -13.83
N TRP A 316 7.62 -30.19 -12.64
CA TRP A 316 8.44 -30.02 -11.43
C TRP A 316 9.89 -30.46 -11.65
N ASP A 317 10.11 -31.72 -12.01
CA ASP A 317 11.46 -32.30 -12.11
C ASP A 317 12.32 -31.56 -13.15
N GLU A 318 11.72 -31.24 -14.29
CA GLU A 318 12.43 -30.56 -15.38
C GLU A 318 12.78 -29.11 -15.01
N THR A 319 11.85 -28.38 -14.40
CA THR A 319 12.08 -27.01 -13.94
C THR A 319 13.16 -26.98 -12.86
N MET A 320 13.08 -27.86 -11.86
CA MET A 320 14.05 -27.95 -10.76
C MET A 320 15.45 -28.27 -11.28
N ARG A 321 15.57 -29.22 -12.21
CA ARG A 321 16.86 -29.60 -12.83
C ARG A 321 17.49 -28.42 -13.59
N ARG A 322 16.72 -27.73 -14.43
CA ARG A 322 17.22 -26.57 -15.19
C ARG A 322 17.56 -25.40 -14.26
N LEU A 323 16.74 -25.15 -13.25
CA LEU A 323 16.96 -24.11 -12.25
C LEU A 323 18.27 -24.33 -11.49
N GLN A 324 18.50 -25.52 -10.94
CA GLN A 324 19.74 -25.85 -10.23
C GLN A 324 20.98 -25.70 -11.13
N ALA A 325 20.89 -26.14 -12.40
CA ALA A 325 21.98 -25.97 -13.36
C ALA A 325 22.26 -24.49 -13.66
N ARG A 326 21.21 -23.66 -13.75
CA ARG A 326 21.34 -22.22 -14.00
C ARG A 326 21.86 -21.45 -12.78
N MET A 327 21.44 -21.84 -11.58
CA MET A 327 21.94 -21.31 -10.31
C MET A 327 23.47 -21.48 -10.18
N GLY A 328 24.00 -22.63 -10.61
CA GLY A 328 25.45 -22.91 -10.57
C GLY A 328 26.30 -22.00 -11.46
N ARG A 329 25.69 -21.18 -12.33
CA ARG A 329 26.38 -20.23 -13.20
C ARG A 329 26.37 -18.80 -12.68
N LEU A 330 25.69 -18.53 -11.56
CA LEU A 330 25.64 -17.19 -10.96
C LEU A 330 26.98 -16.82 -10.34
N ARG A 331 27.43 -15.59 -10.61
CA ARG A 331 28.67 -15.05 -10.05
C ARG A 331 28.35 -14.11 -8.90
N GLY A 332 28.66 -14.57 -7.69
CA GLY A 332 28.69 -13.70 -6.50
C GLY A 332 30.02 -12.97 -6.39
N GLY A 333 30.01 -11.68 -6.04
CA GLY A 333 31.25 -10.92 -5.88
C GLY A 333 31.05 -9.46 -5.52
N HIS A 334 32.14 -8.69 -5.58
CA HIS A 334 32.13 -7.27 -5.24
C HIS A 334 31.24 -6.47 -6.20
N GLY A 335 30.32 -5.65 -5.68
CA GLY A 335 29.30 -4.96 -6.49
C GLY A 335 29.84 -4.10 -7.64
N LEU A 336 31.02 -3.48 -7.46
CA LEU A 336 31.68 -2.69 -8.52
C LEU A 336 32.25 -3.50 -9.69
N ASP A 337 32.27 -4.83 -9.62
CA ASP A 337 32.67 -5.66 -10.75
C ASP A 337 31.48 -5.84 -11.70
N GLY A 338 31.59 -5.31 -12.93
CA GLY A 338 30.56 -5.43 -13.95
C GLY A 338 30.26 -6.86 -14.41
N ALA A 339 31.14 -7.82 -14.09
CA ALA A 339 30.91 -9.24 -14.35
C ALA A 339 30.08 -9.93 -13.26
N VAL A 340 29.84 -9.30 -12.11
CA VAL A 340 29.09 -9.92 -10.99
C VAL A 340 27.59 -9.93 -11.26
N ASP A 341 26.95 -11.02 -10.89
CA ASP A 341 25.50 -11.18 -10.92
C ASP A 341 24.84 -10.84 -9.58
N MET A 342 25.52 -11.13 -8.47
CA MET A 342 25.03 -10.94 -7.10
C MET A 342 26.06 -10.26 -6.20
N GLY A 343 25.67 -9.12 -5.63
CA GLY A 343 26.41 -8.42 -4.60
C GLY A 343 26.26 -9.01 -3.20
N ALA A 344 26.73 -8.28 -2.19
CA ALA A 344 26.54 -8.59 -0.78
C ALA A 344 25.52 -7.63 -0.15
N ARG A 345 24.68 -8.14 0.77
CA ARG A 345 23.69 -7.33 1.52
C ARG A 345 23.99 -7.21 3.03
N GLY A 346 25.27 -7.32 3.38
CA GLY A 346 25.76 -7.22 4.76
C GLY A 346 25.39 -8.42 5.65
N ALA A 347 25.91 -8.41 6.88
CA ALA A 347 25.80 -9.53 7.80
C ALA A 347 24.36 -9.83 8.25
N ALA A 348 23.51 -8.82 8.44
CA ALA A 348 22.13 -9.02 8.91
C ALA A 348 21.28 -9.83 7.93
N ALA A 349 21.39 -9.56 6.62
CA ALA A 349 20.68 -10.32 5.59
C ALA A 349 21.19 -11.77 5.52
N ARG A 350 22.51 -11.96 5.58
CA ARG A 350 23.15 -13.28 5.63
C ARG A 350 22.68 -14.11 6.84
N ASP A 351 22.64 -13.50 8.02
CA ASP A 351 22.23 -14.18 9.26
C ASP A 351 20.73 -14.52 9.25
N LEU A 352 19.90 -13.68 8.62
CA LEU A 352 18.48 -13.99 8.40
C LEU A 352 18.30 -15.19 7.46
N ALA A 353 18.99 -15.19 6.31
CA ALA A 353 18.99 -16.29 5.35
C ALA A 353 19.46 -17.60 6.00
N GLN A 354 20.57 -17.56 6.74
CA GLN A 354 21.11 -18.73 7.44
C GLN A 354 20.15 -19.30 8.49
N ARG A 355 19.44 -18.44 9.24
CA ARG A 355 18.42 -18.87 10.20
C ARG A 355 17.25 -19.57 9.51
N TYR A 356 16.75 -18.99 8.42
CA TYR A 356 15.65 -19.58 7.64
C TYR A 356 16.04 -20.97 7.09
N VAL A 357 17.25 -21.13 6.54
CA VAL A 357 17.73 -22.44 6.04
C VAL A 357 17.77 -23.49 7.14
N ARG A 358 18.30 -23.16 8.32
CA ARG A 358 18.38 -24.10 9.45
C ARG A 358 16.99 -24.54 9.93
N GLU A 359 16.05 -23.60 9.96
CA GLU A 359 14.66 -23.90 10.34
C GLU A 359 13.96 -24.75 9.27
N ALA A 360 14.16 -24.45 7.99
CA ALA A 360 13.61 -25.27 6.90
C ALA A 360 14.15 -26.71 6.95
N GLN A 361 15.46 -26.88 7.18
CA GLN A 361 16.07 -28.21 7.32
C GLN A 361 15.52 -28.98 8.53
N SER A 362 15.28 -28.33 9.65
CA SER A 362 14.69 -28.99 10.83
C SER A 362 13.23 -29.41 10.59
N GLN A 363 12.55 -28.78 9.64
CA GLN A 363 11.20 -29.14 9.17
C GLN A 363 11.20 -30.19 8.04
N GLY A 364 12.37 -30.70 7.64
CA GLY A 364 12.51 -31.74 6.62
C GLY A 364 12.69 -31.22 5.19
N ALA A 365 12.97 -29.93 4.99
CA ALA A 365 13.18 -29.38 3.65
C ALA A 365 14.43 -29.96 2.97
N GLN A 366 14.34 -30.12 1.66
CA GLN A 366 15.52 -30.28 0.81
C GLN A 366 16.11 -28.90 0.48
N VAL A 367 17.42 -28.74 0.68
CA VAL A 367 18.13 -27.47 0.43
C VAL A 367 19.25 -27.70 -0.57
N PHE A 368 19.23 -26.91 -1.63
CA PHE A 368 20.30 -26.83 -2.63
C PHE A 368 20.95 -25.44 -2.56
N GLN A 369 22.26 -25.38 -2.39
CA GLN A 369 23.03 -24.13 -2.39
C GLN A 369 24.04 -24.15 -3.53
N ALA A 370 24.07 -23.07 -4.32
CA ALA A 370 25.01 -22.96 -5.43
C ALA A 370 26.33 -22.31 -4.98
N GLY A 371 27.43 -23.02 -5.17
CA GLY A 371 28.79 -22.55 -4.89
C GLY A 371 29.25 -22.74 -3.44
N ASP A 372 30.55 -22.86 -3.24
CA ASP A 372 31.19 -22.95 -1.92
C ASP A 372 31.55 -21.55 -1.42
N VAL A 373 30.74 -21.02 -0.49
CA VAL A 373 30.97 -19.73 0.15
C VAL A 373 31.54 -19.96 1.56
N PRO A 374 32.75 -19.45 1.88
CA PRO A 374 33.31 -19.57 3.23
C PRO A 374 32.37 -19.00 4.30
N SER A 375 32.36 -19.60 5.50
CA SER A 375 31.48 -19.16 6.61
C SER A 375 31.67 -17.70 7.01
N ASP A 376 32.89 -17.17 6.85
CA ASP A 376 33.26 -15.80 7.23
C ASP A 376 33.07 -14.80 6.08
N SER A 377 32.51 -15.26 4.95
CA SER A 377 32.23 -14.42 3.79
C SER A 377 31.06 -13.46 4.07
N PRO A 378 31.09 -12.23 3.52
CA PRO A 378 29.93 -11.32 3.53
C PRO A 378 28.82 -11.77 2.55
N PHE A 379 29.10 -12.79 1.72
CA PHE A 379 28.17 -13.35 0.75
C PHE A 379 27.37 -14.52 1.32
N PHE A 380 26.16 -14.72 0.81
CA PHE A 380 25.36 -15.93 1.05
C PHE A 380 25.06 -16.60 -0.29
N PRO A 381 25.22 -17.93 -0.43
CA PRO A 381 25.03 -18.59 -1.71
C PRO A 381 23.55 -18.56 -2.16
N PRO A 382 23.28 -18.46 -3.48
CA PRO A 382 21.94 -18.69 -4.03
C PRO A 382 21.38 -20.01 -3.49
N THR A 383 20.23 -19.95 -2.81
CA THR A 383 19.69 -21.10 -2.08
C THR A 383 18.27 -21.42 -2.52
N LEU A 384 18.03 -22.69 -2.83
CA LEU A 384 16.73 -23.23 -3.20
C LEU A 384 16.27 -24.20 -2.10
N VAL A 385 15.10 -23.95 -1.55
CA VAL A 385 14.44 -24.75 -0.51
C VAL A 385 13.20 -25.39 -1.12
N SER A 386 13.00 -26.68 -0.89
CA SER A 386 11.88 -27.46 -1.43
C SER A 386 11.42 -28.55 -0.45
N ASP A 387 10.36 -29.28 -0.81
CA ASP A 387 9.79 -30.39 -0.03
C ASP A 387 9.27 -30.04 1.36
N LEU A 388 8.77 -28.81 1.52
CA LEU A 388 8.03 -28.42 2.72
C LEU A 388 6.51 -28.59 2.51
N PRO A 389 5.79 -29.15 3.50
CA PRO A 389 4.33 -29.18 3.47
C PRO A 389 3.73 -27.76 3.46
N PRO A 390 2.57 -27.52 2.80
CA PRO A 390 1.94 -26.19 2.73
C PRO A 390 1.69 -25.51 4.09
N ALA A 391 1.50 -26.31 5.15
CA ALA A 391 1.25 -25.83 6.50
C ALA A 391 2.52 -25.59 7.35
N SER A 392 3.73 -25.80 6.79
CA SER A 392 4.98 -25.58 7.54
C SER A 392 5.17 -24.10 7.91
N PRO A 393 5.73 -23.78 9.09
CA PRO A 393 6.05 -22.40 9.47
C PRO A 393 6.89 -21.66 8.43
N CYS A 394 7.94 -22.30 7.88
CA CYS A 394 8.76 -21.70 6.83
C CYS A 394 7.95 -21.41 5.55
N THR A 395 6.98 -22.27 5.24
CA THR A 395 6.08 -22.07 4.09
C THR A 395 5.16 -20.87 4.32
N GLN A 396 4.78 -20.53 5.55
CA GLN A 396 3.93 -19.36 5.83
C GLN A 396 4.73 -18.06 6.03
N ALA A 397 5.98 -18.17 6.48
CA ALA A 397 6.89 -17.05 6.69
C ALA A 397 7.28 -16.32 5.39
N GLU A 398 7.74 -15.07 5.52
CA GLU A 398 8.34 -14.32 4.42
C GLU A 398 9.71 -14.95 4.05
N VAL A 399 9.91 -15.20 2.75
CA VAL A 399 11.16 -15.80 2.25
C VAL A 399 12.24 -14.71 2.16
N PRO A 400 13.37 -14.83 2.88
CA PRO A 400 14.44 -13.83 2.84
C PRO A 400 15.27 -13.96 1.56
N TRP A 401 15.87 -12.86 1.11
CA TRP A 401 16.88 -12.91 0.05
C TRP A 401 18.18 -13.57 0.57
N PRO A 402 18.91 -14.40 -0.20
CA PRO A 402 18.71 -14.82 -1.60
C PRO A 402 18.06 -16.21 -1.73
N LEU A 403 16.93 -16.46 -1.05
CA LEU A 403 16.29 -17.79 -1.07
C LEU A 403 15.12 -17.86 -2.06
N VAL A 404 14.96 -19.04 -2.66
CA VAL A 404 13.73 -19.49 -3.33
C VAL A 404 13.09 -20.59 -2.49
N MET A 405 11.80 -20.47 -2.20
CA MET A 405 11.01 -21.55 -1.63
C MET A 405 10.07 -22.11 -2.71
N ALA A 406 10.33 -23.34 -3.16
CA ALA A 406 9.59 -24.01 -4.22
C ALA A 406 8.54 -24.98 -3.65
N SER A 407 7.32 -24.94 -4.18
CA SER A 407 6.24 -25.87 -3.83
C SER A 407 5.47 -26.34 -5.07
N PRO A 408 5.07 -27.62 -5.13
CA PRO A 408 4.27 -28.12 -6.23
C PRO A 408 2.80 -27.71 -6.11
N PHE A 409 2.09 -27.67 -7.23
CA PHE A 409 0.62 -27.60 -7.30
C PHE A 409 0.07 -28.45 -8.46
N ARG A 410 -1.22 -28.81 -8.44
CA ARG A 410 -1.86 -29.66 -9.45
C ARG A 410 -2.75 -28.91 -10.42
N THR A 411 -3.51 -27.95 -9.90
CA THR A 411 -4.54 -27.22 -10.66
C THR A 411 -4.43 -25.71 -10.48
N ALA A 412 -4.95 -24.93 -11.42
CA ALA A 412 -5.00 -23.47 -11.31
C ALA A 412 -5.75 -23.00 -10.04
N LYS A 413 -6.83 -23.70 -9.67
CA LYS A 413 -7.59 -23.42 -8.45
C LYS A 413 -6.76 -23.63 -7.18
N GLU A 414 -5.98 -24.71 -7.13
CA GLU A 414 -5.05 -24.97 -6.03
C GLU A 414 -3.95 -23.92 -5.96
N ALA A 415 -3.35 -23.55 -7.10
CA ALA A 415 -2.34 -22.51 -7.18
C ALA A 415 -2.88 -21.16 -6.64
N LEU A 416 -4.11 -20.78 -7.01
CA LEU A 416 -4.77 -19.58 -6.48
C LEU A 416 -5.03 -19.69 -4.98
N ALA A 417 -5.45 -20.85 -4.47
CA ALA A 417 -5.68 -21.06 -3.05
C ALA A 417 -4.37 -20.95 -2.24
N MET A 418 -3.27 -21.52 -2.74
CA MET A 418 -1.95 -21.42 -2.12
C MET A 418 -1.41 -19.99 -2.17
N ALA A 419 -1.47 -19.34 -3.32
CA ALA A 419 -1.00 -17.97 -3.52
C ALA A 419 -1.77 -16.96 -2.64
N ASN A 420 -3.10 -17.02 -2.69
CA ASN A 420 -3.97 -16.12 -1.96
C ASN A 420 -4.12 -16.50 -0.47
N GLY A 421 -3.62 -17.66 -0.05
CA GLY A 421 -3.61 -18.10 1.34
C GLY A 421 -2.57 -17.38 2.21
N THR A 422 -1.62 -16.66 1.60
CA THR A 422 -0.64 -15.85 2.33
C THR A 422 -1.24 -14.48 2.71
N PRO A 423 -0.90 -13.87 3.86
CA PRO A 423 -1.44 -12.56 4.23
C PRO A 423 -0.84 -11.40 3.41
N ARG A 424 0.14 -11.69 2.54
CA ARG A 424 0.86 -10.73 1.70
C ARG A 424 0.20 -10.62 0.32
N GLY A 425 0.51 -9.54 -0.40
CA GLY A 425 -0.19 -9.20 -1.64
C GLY A 425 0.51 -8.16 -2.50
N SER A 426 1.83 -8.26 -2.67
CA SER A 426 2.64 -7.28 -3.44
C SER A 426 2.57 -7.52 -4.95
N SER A 427 3.34 -8.49 -5.46
CA SER A 427 3.46 -8.75 -6.89
C SER A 427 3.60 -10.24 -7.21
N ALA A 428 3.15 -10.65 -8.39
CA ALA A 428 3.25 -12.02 -8.87
C ALA A 428 3.59 -12.10 -10.36
N SER A 429 4.08 -13.25 -10.80
CA SER A 429 4.24 -13.58 -12.21
C SER A 429 3.63 -14.95 -12.53
N VAL A 430 3.02 -15.07 -13.70
CA VAL A 430 2.35 -16.29 -14.19
C VAL A 430 3.00 -16.68 -15.51
N TRP A 431 3.51 -17.90 -15.57
CA TRP A 431 4.17 -18.47 -16.74
C TRP A 431 3.29 -19.56 -17.35
N SER A 432 2.75 -19.28 -18.54
CA SER A 432 1.80 -20.12 -19.27
C SER A 432 1.69 -19.64 -20.71
N GLU A 433 1.91 -20.52 -21.70
CA GLU A 433 1.65 -20.22 -23.10
C GLU A 433 0.16 -20.30 -23.46
N ARG A 434 -0.68 -20.88 -22.57
CA ARG A 434 -2.13 -20.85 -22.71
C ARG A 434 -2.69 -19.53 -22.15
N LEU A 435 -3.13 -18.63 -23.05
CA LEU A 435 -3.67 -17.32 -22.67
C LEU A 435 -4.85 -17.42 -21.68
N GLY A 436 -5.79 -18.33 -21.91
CA GLY A 436 -6.96 -18.48 -21.01
C GLY A 436 -6.55 -18.82 -19.57
N GLN A 437 -5.59 -19.73 -19.40
CA GLN A 437 -5.04 -20.11 -18.09
C GLN A 437 -4.23 -18.98 -17.46
N ALA A 438 -3.44 -18.26 -18.26
CA ALA A 438 -2.66 -17.12 -17.81
C ALA A 438 -3.56 -15.98 -17.29
N LEU A 439 -4.65 -15.67 -18.01
CA LEU A 439 -5.63 -14.67 -17.60
C LEU A 439 -6.43 -15.14 -16.39
N GLU A 440 -6.88 -16.39 -16.33
CA GLU A 440 -7.58 -16.94 -15.16
C GLU A 440 -6.75 -16.77 -13.88
N LEU A 441 -5.48 -17.18 -13.92
CA LEU A 441 -4.55 -16.99 -12.81
C LEU A 441 -4.28 -15.50 -12.55
N GLY A 442 -4.04 -14.73 -13.60
CA GLY A 442 -3.71 -13.30 -13.49
C GLY A 442 -4.82 -12.48 -12.85
N TYR A 443 -6.09 -12.72 -13.19
CA TYR A 443 -7.24 -12.10 -12.54
C TYR A 443 -7.47 -12.65 -11.13
N GLY A 444 -7.30 -13.95 -10.91
CA GLY A 444 -7.57 -14.60 -9.62
C GLY A 444 -6.58 -14.27 -8.49
N LEU A 445 -5.34 -13.87 -8.82
CA LEU A 445 -4.32 -13.54 -7.82
C LEU A 445 -4.62 -12.23 -7.08
N GLN A 446 -4.60 -12.25 -5.75
CA GLN A 446 -4.83 -11.09 -4.88
C GLN A 446 -3.53 -10.35 -4.58
N VAL A 447 -2.98 -9.72 -5.62
CA VAL A 447 -1.77 -8.90 -5.60
C VAL A 447 -2.01 -7.60 -6.38
N GLY A 448 -1.21 -6.56 -6.16
CA GLY A 448 -1.37 -5.31 -6.90
C GLY A 448 -0.71 -5.30 -8.29
N THR A 449 0.22 -6.20 -8.58
CA THR A 449 0.81 -6.33 -9.92
C THR A 449 0.98 -7.79 -10.32
N VAL A 450 0.57 -8.13 -11.54
CA VAL A 450 0.79 -9.45 -12.14
C VAL A 450 1.47 -9.30 -13.49
N TRP A 451 2.54 -10.06 -13.71
CA TRP A 451 3.19 -10.19 -15.02
C TRP A 451 2.87 -11.55 -15.66
N VAL A 452 2.40 -11.56 -16.90
CA VAL A 452 2.22 -12.78 -17.68
C VAL A 452 3.44 -12.99 -18.59
N ASN A 453 4.10 -14.14 -18.46
CA ASN A 453 5.33 -14.52 -19.19
C ASN A 453 6.44 -13.46 -19.13
N ALA A 454 6.49 -12.73 -18.02
CA ALA A 454 7.49 -11.73 -17.71
C ALA A 454 7.62 -11.61 -16.19
N HIS A 455 8.65 -10.90 -15.72
CA HIS A 455 8.83 -10.62 -14.31
C HIS A 455 9.53 -9.27 -14.09
N GLY A 456 9.13 -8.54 -13.06
CA GLY A 456 9.85 -7.35 -12.61
C GLY A 456 9.89 -6.19 -13.61
N LEU A 457 8.97 -6.15 -14.57
CA LEU A 457 8.83 -5.00 -15.48
C LEU A 457 8.31 -3.80 -14.69
N ARG A 458 8.92 -2.63 -14.91
CA ARG A 458 8.58 -1.38 -14.25
C ARG A 458 8.51 -0.29 -15.31
N ASP A 459 7.43 0.48 -15.29
CA ASP A 459 7.21 1.64 -16.15
C ASP A 459 6.54 2.73 -15.30
N PRO A 460 7.02 3.98 -15.31
CA PRO A 460 6.43 5.07 -14.53
C PRO A 460 4.95 5.35 -14.83
N ALA A 461 4.46 5.00 -16.02
CA ALA A 461 3.06 5.16 -16.42
C ALA A 461 2.13 4.07 -15.85
N VAL A 462 2.69 2.97 -15.36
CA VAL A 462 1.92 1.84 -14.83
C VAL A 462 1.80 1.95 -13.32
N PRO A 463 0.58 1.91 -12.75
CA PRO A 463 0.39 1.92 -11.32
C PRO A 463 0.87 0.61 -10.69
N THR A 464 1.57 0.74 -9.57
CA THR A 464 2.05 -0.37 -8.73
C THR A 464 1.65 -0.09 -7.29
N GLY A 465 1.39 -1.15 -6.52
CA GLY A 465 0.97 -1.04 -5.12
C GLY A 465 0.80 -2.40 -4.49
N GLY A 466 0.78 -2.43 -3.16
CA GLY A 466 0.49 -3.64 -2.39
C GLY A 466 -1.00 -3.80 -2.10
N CYS A 467 -1.36 -4.95 -1.54
CA CYS A 467 -2.61 -5.13 -0.82
C CYS A 467 -2.40 -6.04 0.40
N ARG A 468 -3.43 -6.13 1.26
CA ARG A 468 -3.37 -6.86 2.53
C ARG A 468 -2.20 -6.34 3.38
N GLU A 469 -1.36 -7.21 3.92
CA GLU A 469 -0.21 -6.81 4.75
C GLU A 469 0.93 -6.17 3.97
N SER A 470 0.93 -6.25 2.63
CA SER A 470 1.88 -5.53 1.78
C SER A 470 1.59 -4.03 1.67
N GLY A 471 0.56 -3.55 2.37
CA GLY A 471 0.22 -2.14 2.48
C GLY A 471 -0.80 -1.67 1.44
N SER A 472 -0.95 -0.36 1.34
CA SER A 472 -2.03 0.30 0.59
C SER A 472 -1.56 1.50 -0.24
N SER A 473 -0.26 1.83 -0.25
CA SER A 473 0.24 2.93 -1.06
C SER A 473 0.26 2.56 -2.55
N ARG A 474 0.08 3.58 -3.40
CA ARG A 474 0.14 3.45 -4.85
C ARG A 474 1.25 4.34 -5.40
N HIS A 475 1.98 3.84 -6.39
CA HIS A 475 3.06 4.52 -7.08
C HIS A 475 2.92 4.34 -8.59
N GLY A 476 3.38 5.30 -9.38
CA GLY A 476 3.28 5.24 -10.84
C GLY A 476 1.86 5.50 -11.37
N GLY A 477 1.78 5.83 -12.65
CA GLY A 477 0.55 6.21 -13.32
C GLY A 477 -0.12 7.44 -12.71
N LEU A 478 -1.38 7.66 -13.09
CA LEU A 478 -2.22 8.68 -12.48
C LEU A 478 -2.60 8.33 -11.03
N ASP A 479 -2.74 7.03 -10.72
CA ASP A 479 -3.03 6.57 -9.36
C ASP A 479 -1.98 7.05 -8.34
N GLY A 480 -0.69 7.06 -8.74
CA GLY A 480 0.39 7.56 -7.90
C GLY A 480 0.35 9.08 -7.67
N LEU A 481 -0.30 9.86 -8.54
CA LEU A 481 -0.51 11.30 -8.31
C LEU A 481 -1.59 11.53 -7.24
N TYR A 482 -2.69 10.78 -7.32
CA TYR A 482 -3.79 10.89 -6.36
C TYR A 482 -3.39 10.54 -4.93
N GLU A 483 -2.30 9.79 -4.75
CA GLU A 483 -1.71 9.49 -3.44
C GLU A 483 -1.22 10.76 -2.68
N TYR A 484 -0.94 11.84 -3.41
CA TYR A 484 -0.40 13.12 -2.91
C TYR A 484 -1.34 14.31 -3.15
N LEU A 485 -2.58 14.03 -3.54
CA LEU A 485 -3.63 15.02 -3.78
C LEU A 485 -4.75 14.86 -2.77
N ARG A 486 -5.47 15.94 -2.52
CA ARG A 486 -6.72 15.94 -1.78
C ARG A 486 -7.77 16.80 -2.48
N PRO A 487 -9.07 16.56 -2.26
CA PRO A 487 -10.11 17.40 -2.85
C PRO A 487 -9.92 18.87 -2.44
N SER A 488 -10.07 19.78 -3.39
CA SER A 488 -9.92 21.22 -3.13
C SER A 488 -10.86 21.69 -2.03
N GLY A 489 -10.36 22.55 -1.13
CA GLY A 489 -11.12 23.06 0.01
C GLY A 489 -11.20 22.09 1.20
N THR A 490 -10.52 20.94 1.15
CA THR A 490 -10.32 20.09 2.33
C THR A 490 -9.43 20.83 3.33
N PRO A 491 -9.88 21.08 4.58
CA PRO A 491 -9.05 21.79 5.56
C PRO A 491 -7.73 21.06 5.83
N ALA A 492 -6.68 21.81 6.16
CA ALA A 492 -5.43 21.21 6.65
C ALA A 492 -5.72 20.40 7.91
N TRP A 493 -5.11 19.22 8.02
CA TRP A 493 -5.41 18.33 9.12
C TRP A 493 -4.56 18.71 10.32
N GLN A 494 -5.22 18.85 11.47
CA GLN A 494 -4.54 19.04 12.74
C GLN A 494 -4.44 17.69 13.47
N PRO A 495 -3.41 17.49 14.30
CA PRO A 495 -3.36 16.36 15.22
C PRO A 495 -4.62 16.34 16.09
N TYR A 496 -5.19 15.17 16.30
CA TYR A 496 -6.44 14.97 17.06
C TYR A 496 -6.28 13.92 18.15
N ILE A 497 -5.05 13.80 18.65
CA ILE A 497 -4.64 12.84 19.68
C ILE A 497 -5.46 13.07 20.94
N SER A 498 -6.10 12.00 21.41
CA SER A 498 -6.68 11.95 22.74
C SER A 498 -5.69 11.28 23.70
N GLU A 499 -5.09 12.08 24.58
CA GLU A 499 -4.11 11.61 25.58
C GLU A 499 -4.71 10.61 26.58
N ASN A 500 -6.03 10.67 26.79
CA ASN A 500 -6.76 9.82 27.76
C ASN A 500 -7.35 8.56 27.12
N LEU A 501 -7.07 8.28 25.84
CA LEU A 501 -7.60 7.09 25.16
C LEU A 501 -6.86 5.84 25.63
N ASN A 502 -7.56 4.97 26.36
CA ASN A 502 -7.05 3.63 26.67
C ASN A 502 -7.49 2.65 25.58
N TYR A 503 -6.54 2.21 24.75
CA TYR A 503 -6.79 1.28 23.64
C TYR A 503 -7.32 -0.08 24.09
N ASP A 504 -6.93 -0.55 25.29
CA ASP A 504 -7.40 -1.84 25.80
C ASP A 504 -8.87 -1.77 26.19
N THR A 505 -9.34 -0.64 26.71
CA THR A 505 -10.71 -0.49 27.23
C THR A 505 -11.69 0.26 26.32
N PHE A 506 -11.21 0.97 25.29
CA PHE A 506 -12.06 1.71 24.36
C PHE A 506 -13.13 0.81 23.74
N GLY A 507 -14.41 1.18 23.84
CA GLY A 507 -15.52 0.40 23.30
C GLY A 507 -15.74 -0.98 23.95
N LEU A 508 -15.14 -1.28 25.13
CA LEU A 508 -15.46 -2.50 25.87
C LEU A 508 -16.77 -2.37 26.66
N ALA A 509 -17.00 -1.22 27.27
CA ALA A 509 -18.22 -0.94 28.00
C ALA A 509 -19.28 -0.44 27.02
N VAL A 510 -20.36 -1.20 26.88
CA VAL A 510 -21.58 -0.70 26.25
C VAL A 510 -22.35 0.05 27.34
N PRO A 511 -22.67 1.34 27.18
CA PRO A 511 -23.51 2.05 28.13
C PRO A 511 -24.80 1.26 28.35
N SER A 512 -25.14 0.97 29.61
CA SER A 512 -26.39 0.30 29.95
C SER A 512 -27.56 1.26 29.72
N THR A 513 -27.95 1.46 28.46
CA THR A 513 -29.13 2.24 28.09
C THR A 513 -30.39 1.37 28.16
N LEU A 514 -30.57 0.69 29.31
CA LEU A 514 -31.92 0.36 29.76
C LEU A 514 -32.43 1.61 30.48
N PRO A 515 -33.49 2.29 30.02
CA PRO A 515 -34.16 3.25 30.87
C PRO A 515 -34.66 2.50 32.11
N ALA A 516 -34.20 2.91 33.29
CA ALA A 516 -34.84 2.59 34.55
C ALA A 516 -36.17 3.36 34.62
N GLY A 517 -37.16 2.91 33.86
CA GLY A 517 -38.51 3.46 33.88
C GLY A 517 -39.51 2.33 33.63
N PRO A 518 -40.67 2.33 34.30
CA PRO A 518 -41.66 1.26 34.11
C PRO A 518 -42.07 1.17 32.63
N GLU A 519 -42.10 -0.05 32.09
CA GLU A 519 -42.74 -0.40 30.83
C GLU A 519 -44.26 -0.16 30.95
N SER A 520 -44.68 1.10 30.97
CA SER A 520 -46.10 1.47 31.07
C SER A 520 -46.55 2.15 29.79
N GLY A 521 -46.77 1.32 28.76
CA GLY A 521 -47.46 1.68 27.52
C GLY A 521 -47.56 0.46 26.59
N PRO A 522 -48.68 0.25 25.87
CA PRO A 522 -48.78 -0.84 24.90
C PRO A 522 -47.75 -0.64 23.79
N SER A 523 -46.83 -1.58 23.61
CA SER A 523 -45.84 -1.56 22.52
C SER A 523 -46.55 -1.87 21.18
N PRO A 524 -46.68 -0.91 20.24
CA PRO A 524 -47.52 -1.12 19.06
C PRO A 524 -46.81 -1.81 17.88
N ALA A 525 -45.47 -1.94 17.90
CA ALA A 525 -44.70 -2.47 16.77
C ALA A 525 -43.49 -3.32 17.24
N PRO A 526 -43.16 -4.43 16.54
CA PRO A 526 -41.99 -5.23 16.87
C PRO A 526 -40.69 -4.42 16.67
N PRO A 527 -39.66 -4.65 17.51
CA PRO A 527 -38.37 -3.97 17.37
C PRO A 527 -37.73 -4.28 16.02
N TYR A 528 -37.02 -3.30 15.45
CA TYR A 528 -36.19 -3.57 14.28
C TYR A 528 -35.01 -4.47 14.69
N GLY A 529 -34.90 -5.63 14.04
CA GLY A 529 -33.76 -6.52 14.18
C GLY A 529 -32.49 -5.99 13.50
N LEU A 530 -31.40 -6.75 13.63
CA LEU A 530 -30.17 -6.54 12.85
C LEU A 530 -30.37 -7.08 11.44
N PHE A 531 -29.91 -6.37 10.40
CA PHE A 531 -30.04 -6.83 9.03
C PHE A 531 -28.77 -7.59 8.61
N ILE A 532 -28.79 -8.91 8.66
CA ILE A 532 -27.61 -9.75 8.39
C ILE A 532 -28.00 -10.88 7.45
N GLY A 533 -27.21 -11.11 6.40
CA GLY A 533 -27.47 -12.20 5.45
C GLY A 533 -28.81 -12.04 4.70
N GLY A 534 -29.20 -10.79 4.38
CA GLY A 534 -30.43 -10.51 3.62
C GLY A 534 -31.73 -10.60 4.42
N ARG A 535 -31.67 -10.74 5.75
CA ARG A 535 -32.86 -10.83 6.62
C ARG A 535 -32.67 -10.10 7.93
N PHE A 536 -33.79 -9.71 8.55
CA PHE A 536 -33.80 -9.18 9.91
C PHE A 536 -33.69 -10.31 10.92
N GLN A 537 -32.76 -10.19 11.87
CA GLN A 537 -32.48 -11.17 12.92
C GLN A 537 -32.62 -10.50 14.29
N ALA A 538 -33.13 -11.24 15.28
CA ALA A 538 -33.13 -10.76 16.66
C ALA A 538 -31.70 -10.65 17.20
N PRO A 539 -31.38 -9.69 18.08
CA PRO A 539 -30.05 -9.57 18.68
C PRO A 539 -29.76 -10.79 19.57
N GLY A 540 -28.51 -11.22 19.60
CA GLY A 540 -28.10 -12.40 20.37
C GLY A 540 -28.43 -12.32 21.87
N ALA A 541 -28.32 -11.14 22.49
CA ALA A 541 -28.46 -10.93 23.94
C ALA A 541 -29.60 -9.95 24.30
N ARG A 542 -30.81 -10.09 23.73
CA ARG A 542 -32.06 -9.37 24.12
C ARG A 542 -31.95 -7.85 24.42
N SER A 543 -30.94 -7.14 23.94
CA SER A 543 -30.80 -5.69 24.11
C SER A 543 -31.44 -5.01 22.90
N SER A 544 -32.57 -4.33 23.12
CA SER A 544 -33.11 -3.37 22.15
C SER A 544 -33.14 -2.02 22.83
N ARG A 545 -32.60 -0.99 22.17
CA ARG A 545 -32.59 0.38 22.71
C ARG A 545 -33.79 1.16 22.19
N PRO A 546 -34.40 2.03 23.02
CA PRO A 546 -35.40 2.96 22.54
C PRO A 546 -34.74 4.04 21.69
N ILE A 547 -35.33 4.33 20.53
CA ILE A 547 -35.03 5.49 19.71
C ILE A 547 -36.08 6.53 20.01
N GLN A 548 -35.65 7.72 20.42
CA GLN A 548 -36.53 8.84 20.73
C GLN A 548 -36.49 9.85 19.58
N ASP A 549 -37.61 10.56 19.39
CA ASP A 549 -37.67 11.71 18.51
C ASP A 549 -37.06 12.96 19.18
N SER A 550 -36.99 14.07 18.45
CA SER A 550 -36.42 15.34 18.95
C SER A 550 -37.16 15.93 20.15
N GLN A 551 -38.36 15.43 20.47
CA GLN A 551 -39.18 15.82 21.61
C GLN A 551 -39.08 14.81 22.77
N GLY A 552 -38.21 13.81 22.67
CA GLY A 552 -38.01 12.77 23.69
C GLY A 552 -39.08 11.67 23.69
N LYS A 553 -40.00 11.66 22.72
CA LYS A 553 -41.04 10.64 22.61
C LYS A 553 -40.50 9.40 21.90
N LEU A 554 -40.90 8.23 22.38
CA LEU A 554 -40.50 6.94 21.80
C LEU A 554 -40.96 6.83 20.34
N HIS A 555 -39.99 6.67 19.43
CA HIS A 555 -40.20 6.46 18.00
C HIS A 555 -40.20 4.97 17.64
N GLY A 556 -39.32 4.18 18.26
CA GLY A 556 -39.28 2.73 18.06
C GLY A 556 -38.15 2.07 18.84
N TYR A 557 -38.08 0.74 18.80
CA TYR A 557 -36.99 -0.04 19.39
C TYR A 557 -36.09 -0.60 18.29
N VAL A 558 -34.79 -0.56 18.52
CA VAL A 558 -33.77 -1.06 17.59
C VAL A 558 -32.84 -2.01 18.33
N ALA A 559 -32.56 -3.17 17.73
CA ALA A 559 -31.64 -4.15 18.26
C ALA A 559 -30.24 -3.57 18.49
N GLU A 560 -29.60 -3.94 19.60
CA GLU A 560 -28.18 -3.68 19.81
C GLU A 560 -27.37 -4.94 19.53
N GLY A 561 -26.54 -4.86 18.49
CA GLY A 561 -25.57 -5.87 18.15
C GLY A 561 -24.30 -5.74 18.97
N GLY A 562 -23.60 -6.86 19.13
CA GLY A 562 -22.27 -6.91 19.72
C GLY A 562 -21.27 -7.65 18.85
N ALA A 563 -20.15 -8.07 19.45
CA ALA A 563 -19.07 -8.76 18.76
C ALA A 563 -19.51 -10.03 17.99
N LYS A 564 -20.49 -10.78 18.52
CA LYS A 564 -21.02 -11.99 17.86
C LYS A 564 -21.78 -11.64 16.58
N ASP A 565 -22.56 -10.58 16.59
CA ASP A 565 -23.34 -10.15 15.44
C ASP A 565 -22.44 -9.55 14.36
N VAL A 566 -21.40 -8.80 14.75
CA VAL A 566 -20.35 -8.34 13.83
C VAL A 566 -19.67 -9.52 13.15
N ARG A 567 -19.30 -10.57 13.90
CA ARG A 567 -18.72 -11.79 13.32
C ARG A 567 -19.67 -12.43 12.29
N GLY A 568 -20.94 -12.62 12.66
CA GLY A 568 -21.94 -13.18 11.75
C GLY A 568 -22.16 -12.31 10.50
N ALA A 569 -22.10 -10.99 10.63
CA ALA A 569 -22.18 -10.06 9.49
C ALA A 569 -20.96 -10.16 8.56
N VAL A 570 -19.75 -10.28 9.12
CA VAL A 570 -18.52 -10.46 8.35
C VAL A 570 -18.49 -11.84 7.66
N GLU A 571 -18.93 -12.90 8.33
CA GLU A 571 -19.08 -14.23 7.75
C GLU A 571 -20.06 -14.22 6.55
N ALA A 572 -21.22 -13.56 6.70
CA ALA A 572 -22.20 -13.40 5.63
C ALA A 572 -21.64 -12.58 4.45
N ALA A 573 -20.89 -11.52 4.72
CA ALA A 573 -20.23 -10.72 3.70
C ALA A 573 -19.19 -11.54 2.90
N HIS A 574 -18.34 -12.32 3.59
CA HIS A 574 -17.36 -13.19 2.94
C HIS A 574 -18.00 -14.25 2.05
N GLN A 575 -19.08 -14.88 2.51
CA GLN A 575 -19.81 -15.86 1.72
C GLN A 575 -20.43 -15.25 0.45
N ALA A 576 -20.88 -14.00 0.53
CA ALA A 576 -21.47 -13.29 -0.61
C ALA A 576 -20.44 -12.74 -1.60
N ALA A 577 -19.20 -12.47 -1.15
CA ALA A 577 -18.20 -11.74 -1.92
C ALA A 577 -17.88 -12.36 -3.30
N PRO A 578 -17.59 -13.67 -3.44
CA PRO A 578 -17.29 -14.25 -4.75
C PRO A 578 -18.45 -14.10 -5.75
N GLY A 579 -19.69 -14.25 -5.28
CA GLY A 579 -20.89 -14.10 -6.10
C GLY A 579 -21.13 -12.65 -6.50
N TRP A 580 -20.86 -11.70 -5.61
CA TRP A 580 -21.05 -10.27 -5.88
C TRP A 580 -19.99 -9.69 -6.82
N VAL A 581 -18.72 -10.07 -6.64
CA VAL A 581 -17.62 -9.69 -7.54
C VAL A 581 -17.84 -10.28 -8.94
N GLY A 582 -18.39 -11.49 -9.03
CA GLY A 582 -18.73 -12.14 -10.30
C GLY A 582 -19.89 -11.49 -11.07
N GLN A 583 -20.67 -10.60 -10.45
CA GLN A 583 -21.72 -9.85 -11.16
C GLN A 583 -21.11 -8.86 -12.15
N SER A 584 -21.74 -8.68 -13.31
CA SER A 584 -21.30 -7.67 -14.26
C SER A 584 -21.52 -6.25 -13.69
N PRO A 585 -20.71 -5.26 -14.10
CA PRO A 585 -20.92 -3.87 -13.66
C PRO A 585 -22.34 -3.37 -13.98
N GLY A 586 -22.92 -3.78 -15.11
CA GLY A 586 -24.30 -3.45 -15.48
C GLY A 586 -25.36 -4.10 -14.59
N ALA A 587 -25.14 -5.34 -14.13
CA ALA A 587 -26.02 -5.98 -13.15
C ALA A 587 -26.00 -5.23 -11.81
N ARG A 588 -24.82 -4.82 -11.34
CA ARG A 588 -24.69 -3.99 -10.13
C ARG A 588 -25.35 -2.63 -10.30
N ALA A 589 -25.19 -1.99 -11.47
CA ALA A 589 -25.84 -0.72 -11.80
C ALA A 589 -27.38 -0.81 -11.74
N ALA A 590 -27.95 -1.87 -12.34
CA ALA A 590 -29.39 -2.10 -12.33
C ALA A 590 -29.94 -2.24 -10.89
N LEU A 591 -29.20 -2.92 -10.01
CA LEU A 591 -29.58 -3.06 -8.60
C LEU A 591 -29.51 -1.72 -7.84
N LEU A 592 -28.51 -0.87 -8.10
CA LEU A 592 -28.42 0.47 -7.52
C LEU A 592 -29.58 1.37 -7.99
N TRP A 593 -29.97 1.29 -9.26
CA TRP A 593 -31.13 2.01 -9.78
C TRP A 593 -32.45 1.50 -9.22
N ALA A 594 -32.59 0.18 -9.06
CA ALA A 594 -33.77 -0.41 -8.42
C ALA A 594 -33.90 0.04 -6.96
N LEU A 595 -32.78 0.14 -6.23
CA LEU A 595 -32.77 0.68 -4.87
C LEU A 595 -33.17 2.16 -4.86
N ALA A 596 -32.66 2.97 -5.80
CA ALA A 596 -33.08 4.37 -5.92
C ALA A 596 -34.59 4.52 -6.15
N ALA A 597 -35.17 3.67 -7.02
CA ALA A 597 -36.62 3.65 -7.25
C ALA A 597 -37.42 3.16 -6.03
N ALA A 598 -36.84 2.31 -5.18
CA ALA A 598 -37.45 1.89 -3.93
C ALA A 598 -37.49 3.05 -2.91
N LEU A 599 -36.39 3.80 -2.78
CA LEU A 599 -36.34 5.01 -1.96
C LEU A 599 -37.37 6.05 -2.42
N GLU A 600 -37.57 6.20 -3.73
CA GLU A 600 -38.57 7.12 -4.32
C GLU A 600 -39.99 6.77 -3.87
N ARG A 601 -40.35 5.48 -3.85
CA ARG A 601 -41.66 5.04 -3.34
C ARG A 601 -41.83 5.27 -1.84
N ARG A 602 -40.73 5.28 -1.07
CA ARG A 602 -40.73 5.48 0.39
C ARG A 602 -40.47 6.93 0.81
N GLU A 603 -40.29 7.85 -0.13
CA GLU A 603 -39.86 9.23 0.18
C GLU A 603 -40.70 9.92 1.26
N PRO A 604 -42.05 9.90 1.22
CA PRO A 604 -42.85 10.53 2.26
C PRO A 604 -42.64 9.93 3.65
N THR A 605 -42.36 8.61 3.72
CA THR A 605 -42.13 7.92 4.99
C THR A 605 -40.75 8.26 5.54
N LEU A 606 -39.72 8.18 4.70
CA LEU A 606 -38.34 8.49 5.09
C LEU A 606 -38.18 9.96 5.50
N ALA A 607 -38.79 10.90 4.76
CA ALA A 607 -38.79 12.30 5.12
C ALA A 607 -39.42 12.53 6.50
N LEU A 608 -40.59 11.92 6.77
CA LEU A 608 -41.24 12.00 8.07
C LEU A 608 -40.38 11.40 9.20
N ARG A 609 -39.58 10.36 8.94
CA ARG A 609 -38.65 9.80 9.94
C ARG A 609 -37.54 10.79 10.29
N LEU A 610 -36.97 11.44 9.29
CA LEU A 610 -35.92 12.45 9.47
C LEU A 610 -36.48 13.69 10.18
N GLU A 611 -37.70 14.11 9.85
CA GLU A 611 -38.39 15.22 10.54
C GLU A 611 -38.56 14.96 12.04
N ARG A 612 -39.02 13.75 12.39
CA ARG A 612 -39.13 13.34 13.80
C ARG A 612 -37.78 13.35 14.50
N HIS A 613 -36.69 13.09 13.80
CA HIS A 613 -35.34 13.18 14.38
C HIS A 613 -34.84 14.64 14.54
N GLY A 614 -35.59 15.63 14.07
CA GLY A 614 -35.27 17.05 14.22
C GLY A 614 -34.78 17.72 12.93
N ALA A 615 -34.87 17.05 11.76
CA ALA A 615 -34.60 17.71 10.49
C ALA A 615 -35.77 18.62 10.10
N GLU A 616 -35.48 19.81 9.57
CA GLU A 616 -36.48 20.68 8.95
C GLU A 616 -37.17 19.96 7.77
N PRO A 617 -38.50 20.08 7.56
CA PRO A 617 -39.23 19.31 6.53
C PRO A 617 -38.63 19.41 5.13
N LYS A 618 -38.23 20.63 4.72
CA LYS A 618 -37.54 20.84 3.44
C LYS A 618 -36.18 20.14 3.37
N ALA A 619 -35.44 20.15 4.48
CA ALA A 619 -34.13 19.52 4.56
C ALA A 619 -34.23 17.99 4.59
N ALA A 620 -35.24 17.44 5.29
CA ALA A 620 -35.54 16.01 5.32
C ALA A 620 -35.86 15.48 3.92
N LYS A 621 -36.76 16.15 3.21
CA LYS A 621 -37.09 15.82 1.81
C LYS A 621 -35.87 15.90 0.89
N ALA A 622 -35.11 16.98 0.99
CA ALA A 622 -33.89 17.16 0.19
C ALA A 622 -32.83 16.07 0.46
N GLU A 623 -32.73 15.58 1.70
CA GLU A 623 -31.82 14.49 2.07
C GLU A 623 -32.19 13.18 1.38
N VAL A 624 -33.48 12.83 1.36
CA VAL A 624 -33.98 11.64 0.64
C VAL A 624 -33.75 11.78 -0.87
N GLU A 625 -34.11 12.93 -1.44
CA GLU A 625 -33.90 13.21 -2.87
C GLU A 625 -32.43 13.14 -3.29
N LEU A 626 -31.53 13.67 -2.46
CA LEU A 626 -30.12 13.59 -2.73
C LEU A 626 -29.61 12.15 -2.61
N SER A 627 -30.08 11.37 -1.64
CA SER A 627 -29.74 9.95 -1.49
C SER A 627 -30.12 9.14 -2.74
N MET A 628 -31.31 9.39 -3.31
CA MET A 628 -31.72 8.78 -4.59
C MET A 628 -30.78 9.17 -5.73
N ARG A 629 -30.39 10.45 -5.82
CA ARG A 629 -29.43 10.92 -6.82
C ARG A 629 -28.06 10.25 -6.67
N ARG A 630 -27.58 10.01 -5.44
CA ARG A 630 -26.32 9.29 -5.18
C ARG A 630 -26.36 7.87 -5.74
N LEU A 631 -27.42 7.12 -5.47
CA LEU A 631 -27.60 5.76 -6.01
C LEU A 631 -27.64 5.76 -7.54
N ARG A 632 -28.38 6.69 -8.14
CA ARG A 632 -28.46 6.83 -9.61
C ARG A 632 -27.11 7.14 -10.24
N ALA A 633 -26.37 8.09 -9.65
CA ALA A 633 -25.04 8.48 -10.12
C ALA A 633 -24.03 7.33 -10.00
N TRP A 634 -24.00 6.62 -8.88
CA TRP A 634 -23.10 5.47 -8.70
C TRP A 634 -23.48 4.28 -9.57
N GLY A 635 -24.78 4.06 -9.83
CA GLY A 635 -25.22 3.09 -10.83
C GLY A 635 -24.71 3.44 -12.23
N ALA A 636 -24.79 4.72 -12.62
CA ALA A 636 -24.24 5.18 -13.90
C ALA A 636 -22.72 5.02 -13.98
N ARG A 637 -21.98 5.31 -12.89
CA ARG A 637 -20.53 5.09 -12.83
C ARG A 637 -20.15 3.61 -12.87
N ALA A 638 -20.90 2.74 -12.18
CA ALA A 638 -20.71 1.29 -12.26
C ALA A 638 -20.91 0.79 -13.70
N GLN A 639 -21.97 1.25 -14.38
CA GLN A 639 -22.22 0.92 -15.78
C GLN A 639 -21.10 1.41 -16.71
N ALA A 640 -20.56 2.60 -16.44
CA ALA A 640 -19.49 3.21 -17.22
C ALA A 640 -18.08 2.70 -16.84
N GLN A 641 -17.98 1.81 -15.84
CA GLN A 641 -16.69 1.32 -15.35
C GLN A 641 -15.98 0.52 -16.44
N SER A 642 -14.93 1.11 -17.01
CA SER A 642 -14.08 0.47 -18.02
C SER A 642 -12.72 0.12 -17.42
N HIS A 643 -12.17 -1.02 -17.80
CA HIS A 643 -10.74 -1.29 -17.63
C HIS A 643 -9.96 -0.43 -18.64
N SER A 644 -8.88 0.20 -18.19
CA SER A 644 -8.03 1.00 -19.07
C SER A 644 -6.87 0.16 -19.58
N LEU A 645 -6.62 0.21 -20.89
CA LEU A 645 -5.42 -0.33 -21.51
C LEU A 645 -4.34 0.75 -21.47
N LEU A 646 -3.24 0.48 -20.79
CA LEU A 646 -2.06 1.34 -20.80
C LEU A 646 -1.06 0.77 -21.81
N VAL A 647 -0.51 1.65 -22.65
CA VAL A 647 0.63 1.29 -23.51
C VAL A 647 1.88 1.60 -22.70
N ALA A 648 2.53 0.55 -22.20
CA ALA A 648 3.86 0.65 -21.61
C ALA A 648 4.91 0.58 -22.73
N GLU A 649 6.09 1.15 -22.50
CA GLU A 649 7.20 1.04 -23.47
C GLU A 649 7.77 -0.39 -23.54
N LEU A 650 7.39 -1.27 -22.60
CA LEU A 650 7.95 -2.60 -22.41
C LEU A 650 6.92 -3.71 -22.66
N LYS A 651 7.24 -4.62 -23.61
CA LYS A 651 6.67 -5.98 -23.76
C LYS A 651 5.12 -6.10 -23.70
N GLY A 652 4.41 -5.16 -24.33
CA GLY A 652 2.97 -5.26 -24.54
C GLY A 652 2.11 -4.39 -23.64
N PRO A 653 0.79 -4.53 -23.71
CA PRO A 653 -0.13 -3.65 -23.03
C PRO A 653 -0.33 -4.05 -21.56
N VAL A 654 -0.66 -3.08 -20.73
CA VAL A 654 -0.98 -3.30 -19.33
C VAL A 654 -2.46 -2.99 -19.09
N LEU A 655 -3.17 -3.97 -18.57
CA LEU A 655 -4.54 -3.78 -18.12
C LEU A 655 -4.53 -3.18 -16.71
N ARG A 656 -5.06 -1.96 -16.60
CA ARG A 656 -5.35 -1.31 -15.31
C ARG A 656 -6.75 -1.74 -14.87
N LEU A 657 -6.79 -2.64 -13.89
CA LEU A 657 -8.01 -3.18 -13.31
C LEU A 657 -8.36 -2.43 -12.02
N ARG A 658 -9.65 -2.16 -11.82
CA ARG A 658 -10.18 -1.63 -10.56
C ARG A 658 -10.87 -2.77 -9.83
N GLU A 659 -10.21 -3.27 -8.79
CA GLU A 659 -10.69 -4.40 -7.99
C GLU A 659 -11.36 -3.92 -6.69
N PRO A 660 -12.39 -4.63 -6.21
CA PRO A 660 -12.93 -4.40 -4.88
C PRO A 660 -11.87 -4.65 -3.81
N LEU A 661 -12.05 -4.01 -2.66
CA LEU A 661 -11.26 -4.24 -1.46
C LEU A 661 -11.60 -5.56 -0.78
N GLY A 662 -12.85 -6.03 -0.93
CA GLY A 662 -13.37 -7.25 -0.30
C GLY A 662 -14.54 -6.94 0.64
N VAL A 663 -14.44 -7.38 1.90
CA VAL A 663 -15.36 -6.98 2.97
C VAL A 663 -14.95 -5.60 3.50
N LEU A 664 -15.78 -4.60 3.17
CA LEU A 664 -15.63 -3.23 3.61
C LEU A 664 -16.54 -2.97 4.82
N ALA A 665 -15.94 -2.60 5.94
CA ALA A 665 -16.67 -2.13 7.10
C ALA A 665 -16.88 -0.61 7.02
N VAL A 666 -18.05 -0.13 7.41
CA VAL A 666 -18.39 1.31 7.40
C VAL A 666 -19.08 1.68 8.70
N VAL A 667 -18.56 2.66 9.41
CA VAL A 667 -19.22 3.29 10.56
C VAL A 667 -19.69 4.67 10.13
N CYS A 668 -21.00 4.86 10.06
CA CYS A 668 -21.64 6.07 9.58
C CYS A 668 -21.70 7.18 10.66
N PRO A 669 -21.68 8.46 10.24
CA PRO A 669 -21.85 9.58 11.14
C PRO A 669 -23.31 9.72 11.60
N ASP A 670 -23.55 10.65 12.54
CA ASP A 670 -24.91 11.01 12.98
C ASP A 670 -25.52 12.13 12.14
N GLU A 671 -24.70 13.01 11.56
CA GLU A 671 -25.19 14.01 10.63
C GLU A 671 -25.68 13.36 9.32
N ARG A 672 -26.78 13.89 8.77
CA ARG A 672 -27.38 13.45 7.51
C ARG A 672 -27.53 11.92 7.45
N PRO A 673 -28.25 11.31 8.42
CA PRO A 673 -28.15 9.89 8.71
C PRO A 673 -28.54 8.98 7.54
N LEU A 674 -29.48 9.40 6.68
CA LEU A 674 -29.83 8.63 5.47
C LEU A 674 -28.83 8.89 4.35
N LEU A 675 -28.50 10.16 4.11
CA LEU A 675 -27.64 10.54 3.00
C LEU A 675 -26.20 10.06 3.18
N ALA A 676 -25.62 10.16 4.38
CA ALA A 676 -24.28 9.66 4.65
C ALA A 676 -24.23 8.13 4.51
N PHE A 677 -25.25 7.42 5.03
CA PHE A 677 -25.39 5.97 4.86
C PHE A 677 -25.39 5.57 3.38
N VAL A 678 -26.22 6.22 2.57
CA VAL A 678 -26.30 5.93 1.12
C VAL A 678 -25.04 6.35 0.37
N SER A 679 -24.45 7.49 0.72
CA SER A 679 -23.25 8.03 0.05
C SER A 679 -22.01 7.16 0.27
N LEU A 680 -21.96 6.41 1.38
CA LEU A 680 -20.92 5.44 1.66
C LEU A 680 -21.25 4.05 1.11
N LEU A 681 -22.52 3.64 1.15
CA LEU A 681 -22.96 2.34 0.62
C LEU A 681 -22.81 2.25 -0.91
N ALA A 682 -23.28 3.27 -1.63
CA ALA A 682 -23.36 3.25 -3.09
C ALA A 682 -22.01 3.02 -3.81
N PRO A 683 -20.92 3.74 -3.50
CA PRO A 683 -19.61 3.49 -4.13
C PRO A 683 -19.06 2.12 -3.80
N ALA A 684 -19.27 1.63 -2.57
CA ALA A 684 -18.81 0.31 -2.14
C ALA A 684 -19.46 -0.79 -3.00
N LEU A 685 -20.78 -0.73 -3.16
CA LEU A 685 -21.53 -1.68 -3.97
C LEU A 685 -21.20 -1.57 -5.47
N ALA A 686 -21.05 -0.35 -6.00
CA ALA A 686 -20.70 -0.11 -7.39
C ALA A 686 -19.40 -0.84 -7.80
N HIS A 687 -18.40 -0.84 -6.91
CA HIS A 687 -17.10 -1.49 -7.13
C HIS A 687 -17.06 -2.97 -6.78
N GLY A 688 -18.18 -3.56 -6.34
CA GLY A 688 -18.24 -4.99 -6.02
C GLY A 688 -17.79 -5.36 -4.61
N ASN A 689 -17.72 -4.41 -3.67
CA ASN A 689 -17.48 -4.73 -2.26
C ASN A 689 -18.75 -5.28 -1.61
N THR A 690 -18.57 -6.21 -0.68
CA THR A 690 -19.61 -6.58 0.31
C THR A 690 -19.41 -5.74 1.56
N VAL A 691 -20.49 -5.31 2.19
CA VAL A 691 -20.41 -4.24 3.19
C VAL A 691 -21.02 -4.66 4.53
N VAL A 692 -20.34 -4.31 5.62
CA VAL A 692 -20.87 -4.35 6.99
C VAL A 692 -20.96 -2.91 7.51
N LEU A 693 -22.18 -2.40 7.68
CA LEU A 693 -22.43 -1.01 8.08
C LEU A 693 -22.93 -0.91 9.52
N VAL A 694 -22.43 0.11 10.22
CA VAL A 694 -23.00 0.63 11.46
C VAL A 694 -23.66 1.96 11.11
N PRO A 695 -25.00 2.07 11.14
CA PRO A 695 -25.70 3.31 10.78
C PRO A 695 -25.56 4.35 11.90
N SER A 696 -26.19 5.52 11.73
CA SER A 696 -26.25 6.54 12.78
C SER A 696 -26.72 5.97 14.12
N GLY A 697 -26.00 6.32 15.18
CA GLY A 697 -26.36 5.98 16.55
C GLY A 697 -27.62 6.72 16.99
N THR A 698 -27.81 7.97 16.56
CA THR A 698 -28.98 8.76 16.97
C THR A 698 -30.22 8.50 16.10
N CYS A 699 -30.04 8.21 14.80
CA CYS A 699 -31.12 8.03 13.83
C CYS A 699 -30.95 6.79 12.93
N PRO A 700 -31.02 5.56 13.47
CA PRO A 700 -30.82 4.33 12.68
C PRO A 700 -32.03 3.95 11.81
N ILE A 701 -33.25 4.40 12.14
CA ILE A 701 -34.50 3.91 11.55
C ILE A 701 -34.57 4.10 10.02
N PRO A 702 -34.21 5.28 9.44
CA PRO A 702 -34.21 5.44 7.98
C PRO A 702 -33.34 4.39 7.26
N ALA A 703 -32.16 4.08 7.80
CA ALA A 703 -31.29 3.06 7.23
C ALA A 703 -31.92 1.66 7.29
N LEU A 704 -32.59 1.33 8.39
CA LEU A 704 -33.29 0.04 8.57
C LEU A 704 -34.52 -0.09 7.64
N GLU A 705 -35.24 0.99 7.39
CA GLU A 705 -36.33 0.99 6.41
C GLU A 705 -35.80 0.75 4.98
N VAL A 706 -34.65 1.32 4.62
CA VAL A 706 -33.96 1.02 3.35
C VAL A 706 -33.51 -0.45 3.29
N CYS A 707 -33.11 -1.05 4.41
CA CYS A 707 -32.74 -2.47 4.48
C CYS A 707 -33.90 -3.40 4.12
N GLN A 708 -35.16 -3.01 4.37
CA GLN A 708 -36.33 -3.80 3.95
C GLN A 708 -36.41 -3.93 2.43
N ASP A 709 -36.08 -2.86 1.70
CA ASP A 709 -36.03 -2.91 0.24
C ASP A 709 -34.83 -3.72 -0.25
N MET A 710 -33.66 -3.53 0.38
CA MET A 710 -32.46 -4.31 0.08
C MET A 710 -32.65 -5.81 0.28
N ALA A 711 -33.45 -6.23 1.27
CA ALA A 711 -33.79 -7.65 1.49
C ALA A 711 -34.42 -8.32 0.27
N THR A 712 -35.14 -7.55 -0.55
CA THR A 712 -35.82 -8.05 -1.76
C THR A 712 -35.02 -7.84 -3.03
N LEU A 713 -34.12 -6.85 -3.04
CA LEU A 713 -33.40 -6.43 -4.24
C LEU A 713 -32.00 -7.05 -4.32
N LEU A 714 -31.27 -7.12 -3.20
CA LEU A 714 -29.86 -7.49 -3.17
C LEU A 714 -29.66 -8.95 -2.76
N PRO A 715 -28.60 -9.62 -3.28
CA PRO A 715 -28.23 -10.95 -2.79
C PRO A 715 -27.92 -10.94 -1.29
N ALA A 716 -28.27 -12.03 -0.61
CA ALA A 716 -28.02 -12.19 0.82
C ALA A 716 -26.53 -12.01 1.15
N GLY A 717 -26.24 -11.21 2.19
CA GLY A 717 -24.87 -10.98 2.67
C GLY A 717 -24.11 -9.86 1.95
N VAL A 718 -24.60 -9.35 0.81
CA VAL A 718 -23.93 -8.21 0.13
C VAL A 718 -23.95 -6.95 0.98
N VAL A 719 -25.06 -6.71 1.68
CA VAL A 719 -25.21 -5.63 2.66
C VAL A 719 -25.63 -6.23 3.99
N ASN A 720 -24.90 -5.88 5.04
CA ASN A 720 -25.21 -6.24 6.42
C ASN A 720 -25.18 -4.97 7.27
N VAL A 721 -26.21 -4.74 8.08
CA VAL A 721 -26.34 -3.56 8.94
C VAL A 721 -26.49 -3.99 10.39
N VAL A 722 -25.55 -3.55 11.22
CA VAL A 722 -25.49 -3.83 12.66
C VAL A 722 -25.68 -2.50 13.41
N THR A 723 -26.78 -2.38 14.13
CA THR A 723 -27.07 -1.24 15.01
C THR A 723 -26.56 -1.50 16.42
N GLY A 724 -26.15 -0.47 17.15
CA GLY A 724 -25.66 -0.59 18.53
C GLY A 724 -24.81 0.61 18.92
N ASP A 725 -24.08 0.49 20.02
CA ASP A 725 -23.09 1.48 20.43
C ASP A 725 -21.97 1.61 19.38
N ARG A 726 -21.69 2.85 18.96
CA ARG A 726 -20.75 3.13 17.87
C ARG A 726 -19.34 2.67 18.22
N ASP A 727 -18.85 3.00 19.40
CA ASP A 727 -17.47 2.74 19.81
C ASP A 727 -17.25 1.24 20.01
N HIS A 728 -18.22 0.54 20.58
CA HIS A 728 -18.20 -0.91 20.70
C HIS A 728 -18.15 -1.62 19.35
N LEU A 729 -19.03 -1.24 18.42
CA LEU A 729 -19.08 -1.86 17.10
C LEU A 729 -17.85 -1.49 16.25
N ALA A 730 -17.39 -0.24 16.33
CA ALA A 730 -16.15 0.20 15.69
C ALA A 730 -14.95 -0.60 16.21
N ARG A 731 -14.87 -0.86 17.53
CA ARG A 731 -13.85 -1.74 18.12
C ARG A 731 -13.88 -3.13 17.49
N CYS A 732 -15.06 -3.74 17.44
CA CYS A 732 -15.23 -5.09 16.90
C CYS A 732 -14.80 -5.17 15.43
N LEU A 733 -15.18 -4.18 14.62
CA LEU A 733 -14.84 -4.13 13.19
C LEU A 733 -13.35 -3.85 12.96
N ALA A 734 -12.75 -2.91 13.70
CA ALA A 734 -11.36 -2.53 13.52
C ALA A 734 -10.38 -3.65 13.90
N LEU A 735 -10.69 -4.41 14.97
CA LEU A 735 -9.88 -5.55 15.41
C LEU A 735 -10.12 -6.83 14.59
N HIS A 736 -11.20 -6.90 13.79
CA HIS A 736 -11.51 -8.07 12.98
C HIS A 736 -10.45 -8.32 11.91
N GLN A 737 -9.92 -9.54 11.85
CA GLN A 737 -8.88 -9.90 10.87
C GLN A 737 -9.44 -10.12 9.46
N ASP A 738 -10.68 -10.59 9.37
CA ASP A 738 -11.35 -10.79 8.08
C ASP A 738 -12.06 -9.54 7.52
N VAL A 739 -11.87 -8.36 8.11
CA VAL A 739 -12.30 -7.10 7.48
C VAL A 739 -11.14 -6.56 6.64
N GLN A 740 -11.36 -6.34 5.33
CA GLN A 740 -10.29 -5.93 4.42
C GLN A 740 -10.07 -4.41 4.39
N ALA A 741 -11.08 -3.62 4.72
CA ALA A 741 -10.98 -2.16 4.81
C ALA A 741 -12.03 -1.60 5.78
N LEU A 742 -11.76 -0.44 6.38
CA LEU A 742 -12.67 0.19 7.34
C LEU A 742 -12.78 1.70 7.10
N TRP A 743 -14.01 2.16 6.88
CA TRP A 743 -14.34 3.58 6.87
C TRP A 743 -14.99 3.97 8.19
N TYR A 744 -14.50 5.02 8.84
CA TYR A 744 -15.00 5.47 10.13
C TYR A 744 -15.32 6.96 10.11
N PHE A 745 -16.60 7.27 10.29
CA PHE A 745 -17.12 8.62 10.41
C PHE A 745 -17.77 8.78 11.77
N GLY A 746 -17.03 9.36 12.72
CA GLY A 746 -17.48 9.50 14.10
C GLY A 746 -16.57 10.43 14.88
N SER A 747 -16.27 10.06 16.13
CA SER A 747 -15.44 10.85 17.05
C SER A 747 -13.95 10.85 16.69
N ALA A 748 -13.21 11.86 17.17
CA ALA A 748 -11.74 11.89 17.08
C ALA A 748 -11.10 10.69 17.80
N GLN A 749 -11.60 10.33 18.99
CA GLN A 749 -11.15 9.17 19.76
C GLN A 749 -11.34 7.86 19.00
N GLY A 750 -12.52 7.65 18.40
CA GLY A 750 -12.75 6.45 17.60
C GLY A 750 -11.92 6.42 16.32
N SER A 751 -11.65 7.57 15.69
CA SER A 751 -10.74 7.67 14.53
C SER A 751 -9.32 7.21 14.91
N GLN A 752 -8.80 7.71 16.04
CA GLN A 752 -7.50 7.31 16.58
C GLN A 752 -7.48 5.81 16.93
N PHE A 753 -8.53 5.28 17.56
CA PHE A 753 -8.62 3.85 17.86
C PHE A 753 -8.62 3.00 16.60
N VAL A 754 -9.40 3.39 15.58
CA VAL A 754 -9.51 2.66 14.30
C VAL A 754 -8.16 2.62 13.58
N GLU A 755 -7.45 3.75 13.52
CA GLU A 755 -6.09 3.80 12.97
C GLU A 755 -5.16 2.85 13.73
N TRP A 756 -5.15 2.91 15.06
CA TRP A 756 -4.31 2.06 15.91
C TRP A 756 -4.62 0.56 15.73
N ALA A 757 -5.90 0.19 15.79
CA ALA A 757 -6.36 -1.20 15.71
C ALA A 757 -6.14 -1.83 14.32
N SER A 758 -6.15 -1.00 13.26
CA SER A 758 -5.88 -1.46 11.90
C SER A 758 -4.48 -2.06 11.72
N ALA A 759 -3.54 -1.79 12.64
CA ALA A 759 -2.21 -2.40 12.63
C ALA A 759 -2.22 -3.94 12.77
N GLY A 760 -3.34 -4.57 13.14
CA GLY A 760 -3.45 -6.03 13.21
C GLY A 760 -3.17 -6.71 11.86
N ASN A 761 -4.01 -6.41 10.86
CA ASN A 761 -3.89 -6.94 9.49
C ASN A 761 -3.52 -5.87 8.45
N LEU A 762 -3.14 -4.66 8.92
CA LEU A 762 -2.78 -3.51 8.10
C LEU A 762 -3.87 -3.08 7.09
N LYS A 763 -5.15 -3.35 7.41
CA LYS A 763 -6.28 -2.91 6.59
C LYS A 763 -6.21 -1.40 6.35
N PRO A 764 -6.43 -0.92 5.11
CA PRO A 764 -6.62 0.50 4.85
C PRO A 764 -7.81 1.02 5.67
N VAL A 765 -7.63 2.20 6.25
CA VAL A 765 -8.69 2.90 6.96
C VAL A 765 -8.85 4.30 6.42
N TRP A 766 -10.10 4.76 6.39
CA TRP A 766 -10.44 6.14 6.03
C TRP A 766 -11.27 6.73 7.16
N VAL A 767 -10.72 7.73 7.84
CA VAL A 767 -11.32 8.30 9.05
C VAL A 767 -11.60 9.79 8.89
N ASN A 768 -12.69 10.26 9.47
CA ASN A 768 -13.09 11.68 9.45
C ASN A 768 -12.46 12.52 10.57
N ARG A 769 -11.78 11.88 11.54
CA ARG A 769 -10.98 12.57 12.57
C ARG A 769 -11.82 13.42 13.53
N GLY A 770 -13.10 13.11 13.68
CA GLY A 770 -14.04 13.95 14.44
C GLY A 770 -14.60 15.14 13.68
N CYS A 771 -14.19 15.38 12.43
CA CYS A 771 -14.71 16.48 11.62
C CYS A 771 -15.96 16.06 10.84
N THR A 772 -16.96 16.94 10.79
CA THR A 772 -18.15 16.73 9.98
C THR A 772 -17.81 16.85 8.50
N ARG A 773 -18.44 16.03 7.67
CA ARG A 773 -18.28 16.08 6.20
C ARG A 773 -19.53 16.68 5.56
N ALA A 774 -19.34 17.56 4.57
CA ALA A 774 -20.44 18.21 3.85
C ALA A 774 -21.10 17.25 2.84
N TRP A 775 -21.83 16.25 3.32
CA TRP A 775 -22.45 15.18 2.50
C TRP A 775 -23.37 15.71 1.39
N GLU A 776 -23.94 16.90 1.58
CA GLU A 776 -24.81 17.56 0.62
C GLU A 776 -24.07 18.07 -0.61
N GLN A 777 -22.77 18.38 -0.47
CA GLN A 777 -21.94 18.84 -1.57
C GLN A 777 -21.44 17.66 -2.39
N ASP A 778 -21.55 17.73 -3.71
CA ASP A 778 -21.14 16.63 -4.59
C ASP A 778 -19.65 16.30 -4.47
N ALA A 779 -18.78 17.30 -4.27
CA ALA A 779 -17.35 17.07 -4.09
C ALA A 779 -17.03 16.15 -2.89
N ALA A 780 -17.78 16.30 -1.78
CA ALA A 780 -17.57 15.51 -0.57
C ALA A 780 -18.46 14.26 -0.50
N GLY A 781 -19.71 14.32 -0.96
CA GLY A 781 -20.69 13.22 -0.85
C GLY A 781 -20.79 12.32 -2.09
N ALA A 782 -20.23 12.72 -3.24
CA ALA A 782 -20.23 11.95 -4.48
C ALA A 782 -18.95 12.12 -5.31
N GLY A 783 -17.89 12.67 -4.72
CA GLY A 783 -16.67 13.02 -5.42
C GLY A 783 -15.81 11.81 -5.79
N PRO A 784 -14.78 12.04 -6.61
CA PRO A 784 -13.84 10.99 -7.03
C PRO A 784 -13.02 10.39 -5.86
N GLU A 785 -12.89 11.08 -4.72
CA GLU A 785 -12.27 10.52 -3.51
C GLU A 785 -12.95 9.20 -3.08
N LEU A 786 -14.29 9.15 -3.10
CA LEU A 786 -15.05 7.94 -2.75
C LEU A 786 -14.75 6.77 -3.70
N GLU A 787 -14.47 7.05 -4.97
CA GLU A 787 -14.07 6.04 -5.96
C GLU A 787 -12.68 5.48 -5.63
N LEU A 788 -11.73 6.36 -5.31
CA LEU A 788 -10.36 5.99 -4.96
C LEU A 788 -10.30 5.16 -3.68
N GLN A 789 -11.19 5.45 -2.72
CA GLN A 789 -11.29 4.74 -1.44
C GLN A 789 -12.07 3.42 -1.55
N ALA A 790 -12.95 3.24 -2.55
CA ALA A 790 -13.81 2.04 -2.67
C ALA A 790 -13.18 0.90 -3.47
N ALA A 791 -12.07 1.15 -4.16
CA ALA A 791 -11.41 0.14 -4.97
C ALA A 791 -9.89 0.34 -5.01
N ARG A 792 -9.19 -0.77 -5.19
CA ARG A 792 -7.74 -0.79 -5.43
C ARG A 792 -7.46 -0.92 -6.93
N THR A 793 -6.26 -0.52 -7.32
CA THR A 793 -5.78 -0.68 -8.69
C THR A 793 -4.86 -1.89 -8.76
N LYS A 794 -5.07 -2.73 -9.76
CA LYS A 794 -4.19 -3.83 -10.10
C LYS A 794 -3.69 -3.67 -11.53
N ALA A 795 -2.39 -3.83 -11.73
CA ALA A 795 -1.78 -3.86 -13.05
C ALA A 795 -1.56 -5.30 -13.51
N LEU A 796 -2.14 -5.67 -14.64
CA LEU A 796 -1.90 -6.96 -15.30
C LEU A 796 -1.15 -6.72 -16.61
N TRP A 797 0.13 -7.09 -16.62
CA TRP A 797 0.98 -6.98 -17.80
C TRP A 797 0.77 -8.18 -18.70
N LEU A 798 0.39 -7.93 -19.94
CA LEU A 798 0.14 -8.96 -20.93
C LEU A 798 1.28 -9.03 -21.93
N PRO A 799 1.69 -10.24 -22.36
CA PRO A 799 2.63 -10.36 -23.46
C PRO A 799 1.96 -9.85 -24.74
N MET A 800 2.75 -9.18 -25.57
CA MET A 800 2.43 -8.92 -26.97
C MET A 800 3.63 -9.42 -27.77
N GLY A 801 3.36 -10.13 -28.87
CA GLY A 801 4.43 -10.50 -29.80
C GLY A 801 5.11 -9.26 -30.37
N ASP A 802 6.38 -9.39 -30.72
CA ASP A 802 7.16 -8.34 -31.39
C ASP A 802 6.58 -7.98 -32.78
#